data_AF-A0A9D1CTC8-F1
#
_entry.id   AF-A0A9D1CTC8-F1
#
_cell.length_a   1.000
_cell.length_b   1.000
_cell.length_c   1.000
_cell.angle_alpha   90.00
_cell.angle_beta   90.00
_cell.angle_gamma   90.00
#
_symmetry.space_group_name_H-M   'P 1'
#
loop_
_entity.id
_entity.type
_entity.pdbx_description
1 polymer ?
#
loop_
_entity_poly.entity_id
_entity_poly.type
_entity_poly.pdbx_seq_one_letter_code
_entity_poly.pdbx_strand_id
1 'polypeptide(L)'
;MSARNYRGIDLFRIAAAFLVVAIHTSPLASYSETADFILTREIARTAVPFFFMTTGFFVLGDFRRTKAFLKKTALIYAACVALYLPVNVYAGRLDGLTLGGLFTQLFFEGTFYHLWYLPAALLGVLLASFLLDRLGLKGALAAAAALYCAGLLGDSYYGLISNVPPLKAAVNAAISVTGYTRNGIFFAPLFLLLGHRIKISAAPRPTFSAAALAVSGALLIAEGLVLRHFSLQYHDSMYVFLPVVMYFLFALLSTVHGRCPGWAANFSLLVYVLHPAVIIAVRGAARILGLWEMLVENSVGHYAAVCAATGLISALLLLISRRFTAKASPFSRAYVEVDTAAYRRNARALMSLLPPGCRLMAVLKSNAYGLGAEQAVQALRAEGVENWAVATASEGAALRKYGALGTILVLGRTPSSDIGVLTRYRLTQTVVSLEYARELSSMRRRVDVHIKVDTGMHRLGIAWTDIDAMDAVFSLPHLRVTGMFTHFSSADSAENSAADFTRGQAERFFAAASALRERGHDTGELHTQSSYGLLNYPDERCTLVRAGIALCGVKSSRSDLTERWPGLEPVLSLRARVSEVRDIPAGEGAGYDLAFRAERPTVLAAVPIGYADGIFRCLQGGYALINGHRAPVAGRICMDQLLVDVTECGSVCPGDTVTFIGRDGGLEITAEELTERSGTITNELFSRLGPRLPRVWR
;
A
#
# COMPACT_ATOMS: atom_id res chain seq x y z
N MET A 1 5.23 12.25 3.61
CA MET A 1 5.29 12.31 2.13
C MET A 1 4.60 11.09 1.57
N SER A 2 3.42 11.27 0.95
CA SER A 2 2.70 10.22 0.22
C SER A 2 3.62 9.55 -0.79
N ALA A 3 3.75 8.22 -0.74
CA ALA A 3 4.52 7.46 -1.72
C ALA A 3 4.00 7.78 -3.13
N ARG A 4 4.78 8.53 -3.93
CA ARG A 4 4.51 8.73 -5.35
C ARG A 4 4.53 7.37 -6.02
N ASN A 5 3.36 6.88 -6.42
CA ASN A 5 3.21 5.61 -7.11
C ASN A 5 3.32 5.86 -8.63
N TYR A 6 4.39 5.35 -9.24
CA TYR A 6 4.75 5.56 -10.66
C TYR A 6 4.04 4.54 -11.57
N ARG A 7 2.72 4.69 -11.72
CA ARG A 7 1.87 3.78 -12.49
C ARG A 7 2.36 3.55 -13.92
N GLY A 8 2.90 4.57 -14.59
CA GLY A 8 3.41 4.43 -15.96
C GLY A 8 4.55 3.41 -16.06
N ILE A 9 5.50 3.49 -15.13
CA ILE A 9 6.62 2.54 -15.04
C ILE A 9 6.09 1.12 -14.82
N ASP A 10 5.15 0.93 -13.90
CA ASP A 10 4.66 -0.41 -13.57
C ASP A 10 3.84 -1.06 -14.70
N LEU A 11 3.05 -0.28 -15.44
CA LEU A 11 2.34 -0.77 -16.63
C LEU A 11 3.32 -1.11 -17.75
N PHE A 12 4.33 -0.27 -17.97
CA PHE A 12 5.32 -0.53 -19.01
C PHE A 12 6.21 -1.74 -18.69
N ARG A 13 6.42 -2.12 -17.42
CA ARG A 13 7.08 -3.39 -17.06
C ARG A 13 6.40 -4.60 -17.72
N ILE A 14 5.07 -4.61 -17.76
CA ILE A 14 4.30 -5.70 -18.38
C ILE A 14 4.51 -5.69 -19.88
N ALA A 15 4.39 -4.53 -20.53
CA ALA A 15 4.63 -4.37 -21.96
C ALA A 15 6.07 -4.79 -22.33
N ALA A 16 7.07 -4.33 -21.57
CA ALA A 16 8.47 -4.69 -21.74
C ALA A 16 8.69 -6.20 -21.63
N ALA A 17 8.03 -6.90 -20.72
CA ALA A 17 8.15 -8.35 -20.60
C ALA A 17 7.65 -9.07 -21.88
N PHE A 18 6.55 -8.62 -22.48
CA PHE A 18 6.06 -9.17 -23.75
C PHE A 18 6.85 -8.72 -24.97
N LEU A 19 7.52 -7.57 -24.92
CA LEU A 19 8.52 -7.18 -25.92
C LEU A 19 9.72 -8.14 -25.89
N VAL A 20 10.15 -8.62 -24.71
CA VAL A 20 11.18 -9.67 -24.64
C VAL A 20 10.71 -10.96 -25.31
N VAL A 21 9.43 -11.33 -25.17
CA VAL A 21 8.86 -12.47 -25.90
C VAL A 21 8.94 -12.25 -27.41
N ALA A 22 8.65 -11.03 -27.89
CA ALA A 22 8.73 -10.69 -29.32
C ALA A 22 10.16 -10.89 -29.87
N ILE A 23 11.19 -10.48 -29.13
CA ILE A 23 12.61 -10.69 -29.50
C ILE A 23 12.92 -12.17 -29.79
N HIS A 24 12.25 -13.10 -29.12
CA HIS A 24 12.54 -14.54 -29.19
C HIS A 24 11.58 -15.35 -30.06
N THR A 25 10.50 -14.72 -30.52
CA THR A 25 9.48 -15.37 -31.35
C THR A 25 9.38 -14.78 -32.75
N SER A 26 9.98 -13.60 -32.99
CA SER A 26 10.03 -12.94 -34.31
C SER A 26 8.64 -12.82 -34.94
N PRO A 27 7.72 -12.08 -34.29
CA PRO A 27 6.28 -12.12 -34.57
C PRO A 27 5.90 -11.76 -36.01
N LEU A 28 6.72 -11.01 -36.74
CA LEU A 28 6.42 -10.57 -38.11
C LEU A 28 7.25 -11.30 -39.17
N ALA A 29 8.07 -12.28 -38.77
CA ALA A 29 9.00 -12.98 -39.66
C ALA A 29 8.32 -13.66 -40.85
N SER A 30 7.09 -14.17 -40.70
CA SER A 30 6.35 -14.79 -41.81
C SER A 30 5.74 -13.78 -42.80
N TYR A 31 5.80 -12.47 -42.52
CA TYR A 31 5.16 -11.41 -43.32
C TYR A 31 6.17 -10.44 -43.94
N SER A 32 7.13 -9.96 -43.15
CA SER A 32 8.14 -9.01 -43.61
C SER A 32 9.37 -9.07 -42.72
N GLU A 33 10.51 -9.46 -43.31
CA GLU A 33 11.80 -9.51 -42.63
C GLU A 33 12.24 -8.12 -42.13
N THR A 34 11.92 -7.05 -42.87
CA THR A 34 12.21 -5.68 -42.46
C THR A 34 11.32 -5.24 -41.30
N ALA A 35 10.02 -5.52 -41.35
CA ALA A 35 9.12 -5.16 -40.25
C ALA A 35 9.46 -5.93 -38.98
N ASP A 36 9.82 -7.21 -39.10
CA ASP A 36 10.25 -8.03 -37.97
C ASP A 36 11.56 -7.53 -37.37
N PHE A 37 12.52 -7.14 -38.19
CA PHE A 37 13.76 -6.52 -37.72
C PHE A 37 13.48 -5.23 -36.93
N ILE A 38 12.68 -4.31 -37.46
CA ILE A 38 12.33 -3.06 -36.75
C ILE A 38 11.65 -3.39 -35.40
N LEU A 39 10.71 -4.33 -35.39
CA LEU A 39 10.02 -4.70 -34.16
C LEU A 39 10.96 -5.39 -33.15
N THR A 40 11.75 -6.37 -33.55
CA THR A 40 12.54 -7.22 -32.64
C THR A 40 13.90 -6.64 -32.30
N ARG A 41 14.54 -5.91 -33.23
CA ARG A 41 15.90 -5.38 -33.09
C ARG A 41 15.95 -3.90 -32.74
N GLU A 42 14.85 -3.17 -32.82
CA GLU A 42 14.84 -1.75 -32.46
C GLU A 42 13.79 -1.45 -31.39
N ILE A 43 12.50 -1.65 -31.68
CA ILE A 43 11.41 -1.33 -30.73
C ILE A 43 11.49 -2.20 -29.48
N ALA A 44 11.50 -3.52 -29.64
CA ALA A 44 11.52 -4.45 -28.53
C ALA A 44 12.84 -4.41 -27.74
N ARG A 45 13.93 -3.92 -28.35
CA ARG A 45 15.22 -3.72 -27.67
C ARG A 45 15.17 -2.69 -26.55
N THR A 46 14.15 -1.86 -26.48
CA THR A 46 13.91 -0.96 -25.33
C THR A 46 13.60 -1.72 -24.02
N ALA A 47 13.15 -2.98 -24.09
CA ALA A 47 12.65 -3.72 -22.93
C ALA A 47 13.71 -3.97 -21.83
N VAL A 48 14.89 -4.47 -22.20
CA VAL A 48 15.94 -4.79 -21.21
C VAL A 48 16.58 -3.53 -20.61
N PRO A 49 16.96 -2.51 -21.41
CA PRO A 49 17.33 -1.19 -20.90
C PRO A 49 16.30 -0.59 -19.94
N PHE A 50 15.01 -0.73 -20.25
CA PHE A 50 13.94 -0.29 -19.37
C PHE A 50 14.04 -0.95 -18.00
N PHE A 51 14.21 -2.28 -17.94
CA PHE A 51 14.37 -2.98 -16.67
C PHE A 51 15.60 -2.49 -15.89
N PHE A 52 16.73 -2.24 -16.55
CA PHE A 52 17.90 -1.62 -15.90
C PHE A 52 17.59 -0.22 -15.36
N MET A 53 16.94 0.64 -16.14
CA MET A 53 16.53 1.97 -15.67
C MET A 53 15.59 1.88 -14.47
N THR A 54 14.65 0.92 -14.46
CA THR A 54 13.77 0.73 -13.28
C THR A 54 14.56 0.33 -12.03
N THR A 55 15.54 -0.56 -12.17
CA THR A 55 16.43 -0.94 -11.07
C THR A 55 17.22 0.28 -10.59
N GLY A 56 17.81 1.04 -11.50
CA GLY A 56 18.53 2.28 -11.18
C GLY A 56 17.69 3.30 -10.42
N PHE A 57 16.45 3.50 -10.87
CA PHE A 57 15.50 4.44 -10.27
C PHE A 57 15.10 4.05 -8.84
N PHE A 58 14.82 2.78 -8.56
CA PHE A 58 14.32 2.34 -7.25
C PHE A 58 15.40 1.87 -6.27
N VAL A 59 16.54 1.39 -6.77
CA VAL A 59 17.58 0.70 -5.99
C VAL A 59 18.80 1.57 -5.75
N LEU A 60 19.37 2.20 -6.78
CA LEU A 60 20.64 2.94 -6.63
C LEU A 60 20.52 4.17 -5.71
N GLY A 61 21.62 4.46 -5.01
CA GLY A 61 21.75 5.53 -4.02
C GLY A 61 21.28 5.17 -2.60
N ASP A 62 20.95 3.90 -2.34
CA ASP A 62 20.57 3.39 -1.01
C ASP A 62 21.22 2.02 -0.77
N PHE A 63 22.20 1.96 0.14
CA PHE A 63 22.95 0.74 0.43
C PHE A 63 22.07 -0.44 0.86
N ARG A 64 21.04 -0.20 1.68
CA ARG A 64 20.15 -1.26 2.16
C ARG A 64 19.34 -1.85 1.01
N ARG A 65 18.84 -1.00 0.11
CA ARG A 65 18.10 -1.44 -1.09
C ARG A 65 19.01 -2.18 -2.07
N THR A 66 20.22 -1.67 -2.32
CA THR A 66 21.21 -2.34 -3.18
C THR A 66 21.54 -3.74 -2.66
N LYS A 67 21.85 -3.88 -1.36
CA LYS A 67 22.13 -5.18 -0.74
C LYS A 67 20.93 -6.15 -0.86
N ALA A 68 19.73 -5.67 -0.60
CA ALA A 68 18.51 -6.46 -0.71
C ALA A 68 18.24 -6.91 -2.17
N PHE A 69 18.46 -6.02 -3.14
CA PHE A 69 18.33 -6.32 -4.56
C PHE A 69 19.33 -7.40 -4.99
N LEU A 70 20.62 -7.24 -4.68
CA LEU A 70 21.66 -8.19 -5.05
C LEU A 70 21.36 -9.59 -4.50
N LYS A 71 21.00 -9.70 -3.20
CA LYS A 71 20.64 -10.98 -2.58
C LYS A 71 19.45 -11.63 -3.28
N LYS A 72 18.38 -10.86 -3.51
CA LYS A 72 17.15 -11.36 -4.15
C LYS A 72 17.40 -11.81 -5.59
N THR A 73 18.09 -10.99 -6.38
CA THR A 73 18.38 -11.27 -7.79
C THR A 73 19.33 -12.46 -7.94
N ALA A 74 20.33 -12.61 -7.05
CA ALA A 74 21.21 -13.77 -7.04
C ALA A 74 20.44 -15.07 -6.75
N LEU A 75 19.50 -15.06 -5.81
CA LEU A 75 18.65 -16.22 -5.52
C LEU A 75 17.74 -16.57 -6.71
N ILE A 76 17.13 -15.57 -7.34
CA ILE A 76 16.33 -15.76 -8.56
C ILE A 76 17.20 -16.35 -9.66
N TYR A 77 18.41 -15.83 -9.85
CA TYR A 77 19.32 -16.32 -10.87
C TYR A 77 19.72 -17.78 -10.64
N ALA A 78 20.09 -18.15 -9.41
CA ALA A 78 20.37 -19.53 -9.05
C ALA A 78 19.16 -20.46 -9.32
N ALA A 79 17.95 -20.02 -8.98
CA ALA A 79 16.73 -20.76 -9.28
C ALA A 79 16.49 -20.92 -10.79
N CYS A 80 16.76 -19.88 -11.59
CA CYS A 80 16.64 -19.96 -13.05
C CYS A 80 17.70 -20.89 -13.65
N VAL A 81 18.94 -20.86 -13.15
CA VAL A 81 20.00 -21.79 -13.57
C VAL A 81 19.56 -23.24 -13.33
N ALA A 82 19.01 -23.53 -12.15
CA ALA A 82 18.48 -24.85 -11.83
C ALA A 82 17.28 -25.25 -12.72
N LEU A 83 16.36 -24.32 -12.97
CA LEU A 83 15.18 -24.54 -13.80
C LEU A 83 15.54 -24.96 -15.24
N TYR A 84 16.56 -24.33 -15.82
CA TYR A 84 16.97 -24.59 -17.21
C TYR A 84 18.08 -25.63 -17.35
N LEU A 85 18.63 -26.14 -16.25
CA LEU A 85 19.67 -27.17 -16.28
C LEU A 85 19.24 -28.43 -17.05
N PRO A 86 18.03 -29.00 -16.86
CA PRO A 86 17.61 -30.17 -17.63
C PRO A 86 17.54 -29.91 -19.14
N VAL A 87 17.11 -28.70 -19.53
CA VAL A 87 17.05 -28.30 -20.94
C VAL A 87 18.45 -28.18 -21.53
N ASN A 88 19.41 -27.63 -20.78
CA ASN A 88 20.81 -27.54 -21.19
C ASN A 88 21.45 -28.91 -21.36
N VAL A 89 21.20 -29.85 -20.44
CA VAL A 89 21.66 -31.24 -20.53
C VAL A 89 21.08 -31.90 -21.78
N TYR A 90 19.76 -31.81 -21.98
CA TYR A 90 19.10 -32.39 -23.15
C TYR A 90 19.61 -31.82 -24.48
N ALA A 91 19.93 -30.52 -24.52
CA ALA A 91 20.45 -29.85 -25.70
C ALA A 91 21.96 -30.07 -25.93
N GLY A 92 22.64 -30.90 -25.13
CA GLY A 92 24.09 -31.15 -25.24
C GLY A 92 24.97 -29.93 -24.93
N ARG A 93 24.42 -28.89 -24.27
CA ARG A 93 25.14 -27.62 -24.05
C ARG A 93 26.22 -27.70 -22.98
N LEU A 94 26.28 -28.80 -22.24
CA LEU A 94 27.28 -29.04 -21.21
C LEU A 94 28.47 -29.88 -21.73
N ASP A 95 28.36 -30.43 -22.95
CA ASP A 95 29.39 -31.28 -23.53
C ASP A 95 30.63 -30.44 -23.88
N GLY A 96 31.79 -30.80 -23.31
CA GLY A 96 33.05 -30.07 -23.53
C GLY A 96 33.17 -28.72 -22.82
N LEU A 97 32.30 -28.43 -21.84
CA LEU A 97 32.33 -27.15 -21.10
C LEU A 97 33.61 -27.01 -20.25
N THR A 98 34.44 -26.01 -20.55
CA THR A 98 35.63 -25.68 -19.77
C THR A 98 35.29 -24.82 -18.55
N LEU A 99 36.18 -24.78 -17.54
CA LEU A 99 36.00 -23.90 -16.37
C LEU A 99 35.91 -22.42 -16.78
N GLY A 100 36.68 -21.98 -17.77
CA GLY A 100 36.61 -20.63 -18.32
C GLY A 100 35.27 -20.35 -19.04
N GLY A 101 34.77 -21.32 -19.80
CA GLY A 101 33.45 -21.25 -20.43
C GLY A 101 32.31 -21.14 -19.40
N LEU A 102 32.37 -21.96 -18.33
CA LEU A 102 31.40 -21.90 -17.25
C LEU A 102 31.44 -20.54 -16.52
N PHE A 103 32.63 -19.99 -16.26
CA PHE A 103 32.78 -18.65 -15.70
C PHE A 103 32.11 -17.59 -16.58
N THR A 104 32.38 -17.64 -17.89
CA THR A 104 31.82 -16.71 -18.87
C THR A 104 30.29 -16.78 -18.90
N GLN A 105 29.74 -18.00 -18.89
CA GLN A 105 28.29 -18.23 -18.84
C GLN A 105 27.67 -17.75 -17.54
N LEU A 106 28.29 -18.01 -16.39
CA LEU A 106 27.72 -17.64 -15.09
C LEU A 106 27.69 -16.13 -14.87
N PHE A 107 28.73 -15.40 -15.29
CA PHE A 107 28.89 -13.98 -14.96
C PHE A 107 28.53 -13.02 -16.09
N PHE A 108 28.50 -13.46 -17.35
CA PHE A 108 28.25 -12.58 -18.50
C PHE A 108 27.12 -13.05 -19.41
N GLU A 109 27.16 -14.28 -19.91
CA GLU A 109 26.21 -14.73 -20.95
C GLU A 109 24.86 -15.23 -20.39
N GLY A 110 24.85 -15.66 -19.14
CA GLY A 110 23.78 -16.49 -18.59
C GLY A 110 23.92 -17.95 -19.01
N THR A 111 23.60 -18.88 -18.11
CA THR A 111 23.64 -20.34 -18.38
C THR A 111 22.60 -20.79 -19.42
N PHE A 112 21.65 -19.93 -19.75
CA PHE A 112 20.74 -20.09 -20.87
C PHE A 112 20.71 -18.76 -21.61
N TYR A 113 20.85 -18.76 -22.94
CA TYR A 113 21.06 -17.56 -23.78
C TYR A 113 20.07 -16.41 -23.50
N HIS A 114 18.86 -16.71 -23.00
CA HIS A 114 17.82 -15.73 -22.70
C HIS A 114 17.89 -15.12 -21.29
N LEU A 115 18.74 -15.64 -20.39
CA LEU A 115 18.82 -15.25 -18.97
C LEU A 115 19.94 -14.24 -18.64
N TRP A 116 20.68 -13.77 -19.63
CA TRP A 116 21.82 -12.86 -19.46
C TRP A 116 21.51 -11.58 -18.67
N TYR A 117 20.26 -11.12 -18.65
CA TYR A 117 19.84 -9.94 -17.88
C TYR A 117 20.18 -10.06 -16.39
N LEU A 118 20.03 -11.24 -15.80
CA LEU A 118 20.21 -11.44 -14.36
C LEU A 118 21.66 -11.23 -13.91
N PRO A 119 22.68 -11.91 -14.49
CA PRO A 119 24.07 -11.62 -14.17
C PRO A 119 24.47 -10.20 -14.56
N ALA A 120 23.96 -9.68 -15.69
CA ALA A 120 24.21 -8.30 -16.09
C ALA A 120 23.65 -7.27 -15.09
N ALA A 121 22.49 -7.54 -14.47
CA ALA A 121 21.90 -6.69 -13.44
C ALA A 121 22.69 -6.73 -12.13
N LEU A 122 23.21 -7.90 -11.74
CA LEU A 122 24.06 -8.04 -10.56
C LEU A 122 25.37 -7.26 -10.73
N LEU A 123 26.10 -7.54 -11.81
CA LEU A 123 27.38 -6.90 -12.10
C LEU A 123 27.21 -5.41 -12.38
N GLY A 124 26.19 -5.04 -13.16
CA GLY A 124 25.89 -3.66 -13.50
C GLY A 124 25.54 -2.81 -12.29
N VAL A 125 24.77 -3.34 -11.32
CA VAL A 125 24.46 -2.61 -10.08
C VAL A 125 25.71 -2.41 -9.23
N LEU A 126 26.57 -3.44 -9.11
CA LEU A 126 27.83 -3.32 -8.38
C LEU A 126 28.73 -2.25 -9.00
N LEU A 127 28.91 -2.29 -10.32
CA LEU A 127 29.74 -1.33 -11.04
C LEU A 127 29.14 0.08 -11.02
N ALA A 128 27.84 0.23 -11.25
CA ALA A 128 27.17 1.53 -11.21
C ALA A 128 27.22 2.15 -9.81
N SER A 129 27.02 1.35 -8.76
CA SER A 129 27.19 1.81 -7.36
C SER A 129 28.64 2.25 -7.11
N PHE A 130 29.62 1.45 -7.50
CA PHE A 130 31.03 1.80 -7.35
C PHE A 130 31.40 3.11 -8.06
N LEU A 131 30.99 3.27 -9.32
CA LEU A 131 31.23 4.50 -10.08
C LEU A 131 30.54 5.72 -9.45
N LEU A 132 29.30 5.54 -8.98
CA LEU A 132 28.53 6.60 -8.33
C LEU A 132 29.20 7.07 -7.04
N ASP A 133 29.68 6.13 -6.21
CA ASP A 133 30.33 6.41 -4.94
C ASP A 133 31.71 7.08 -5.13
N ARG A 134 32.43 6.73 -6.20
CA ARG A 134 33.79 7.25 -6.46
C ARG A 134 33.85 8.54 -7.26
N LEU A 135 32.95 8.70 -8.24
CA LEU A 135 33.03 9.79 -9.23
C LEU A 135 31.84 10.75 -9.17
N GLY A 136 30.84 10.47 -8.33
CA GLY A 136 29.56 11.17 -8.33
C GLY A 136 28.77 10.94 -9.63
N LEU A 137 27.56 11.50 -9.73
CA LEU A 137 26.66 11.21 -10.86
C LEU A 137 27.25 11.58 -12.22
N LYS A 138 27.85 12.78 -12.34
CA LYS A 138 28.38 13.27 -13.62
C LYS A 138 29.55 12.40 -14.10
N GLY A 139 30.50 12.10 -13.22
CA GLY A 139 31.64 11.25 -13.54
C GLY A 139 31.23 9.80 -13.80
N ALA A 140 30.29 9.25 -13.02
CA ALA A 140 29.75 7.92 -13.23
C ALA A 140 29.05 7.78 -14.59
N LEU A 141 28.22 8.77 -14.98
CA LEU A 141 27.57 8.79 -16.30
C LEU A 141 28.60 8.87 -17.45
N ALA A 142 29.65 9.70 -17.30
CA ALA A 142 30.71 9.80 -18.30
C ALA A 142 31.47 8.48 -18.46
N ALA A 143 31.85 7.83 -17.34
CA ALA A 143 32.52 6.53 -17.35
C ALA A 143 31.63 5.44 -17.96
N ALA A 144 30.35 5.37 -17.58
CA ALA A 144 29.41 4.40 -18.14
C ALA A 144 29.11 4.65 -19.62
N ALA A 145 29.09 5.90 -20.08
CA ALA A 145 28.95 6.24 -21.50
C ALA A 145 30.19 5.80 -22.29
N ALA A 146 31.40 5.99 -21.75
CA ALA A 146 32.63 5.50 -22.38
C ALA A 146 32.64 3.97 -22.50
N LEU A 147 32.23 3.25 -21.45
CA LEU A 147 32.06 1.80 -21.49
C LEU A 147 31.01 1.37 -22.53
N TYR A 148 29.88 2.08 -22.62
CA TYR A 148 28.86 1.81 -23.63
C TYR A 148 29.38 2.02 -25.06
N CYS A 149 30.12 3.10 -25.31
CA CYS A 149 30.75 3.35 -26.60
C CYS A 149 31.78 2.27 -26.96
N ALA A 150 32.58 1.80 -26.02
CA ALA A 150 33.47 0.67 -26.24
C ALA A 150 32.67 -0.62 -26.56
N GLY A 151 31.53 -0.81 -25.89
CA GLY A 151 30.63 -1.92 -26.15
C GLY A 151 30.03 -1.92 -27.56
N LEU A 152 29.70 -0.75 -28.12
CA LEU A 152 29.19 -0.61 -29.50
C LEU A 152 30.15 -1.21 -30.53
N LEU A 153 31.46 -1.02 -30.33
CA LEU A 153 32.49 -1.55 -31.23
C LEU A 153 32.59 -3.08 -31.19
N GLY A 154 32.09 -3.72 -30.14
CA GLY A 154 31.98 -5.18 -30.04
C GLY A 154 30.58 -5.73 -30.39
N ASP A 155 29.66 -4.88 -30.84
CA ASP A 155 28.26 -5.24 -31.12
C ASP A 155 27.84 -4.68 -32.49
N SER A 156 26.96 -3.67 -32.55
CA SER A 156 26.38 -3.19 -33.81
C SER A 156 27.33 -2.36 -34.69
N TYR A 157 28.48 -1.91 -34.17
CA TYR A 157 29.48 -1.12 -34.92
C TYR A 157 30.78 -1.88 -35.20
N TYR A 158 30.79 -3.20 -35.02
CA TYR A 158 31.98 -4.04 -35.17
C TYR A 158 32.65 -3.96 -36.56
N GLY A 159 31.87 -3.78 -37.62
CA GLY A 159 32.37 -3.62 -38.98
C GLY A 159 33.30 -2.41 -39.14
N LEU A 160 33.10 -1.33 -38.37
CA LEU A 160 33.96 -0.15 -38.44
C LEU A 160 35.38 -0.40 -37.94
N ILE A 161 35.55 -1.28 -36.96
CA ILE A 161 36.87 -1.61 -36.41
C ILE A 161 37.59 -2.69 -37.22
N SER A 162 36.92 -3.31 -38.20
CA SER A 162 37.50 -4.38 -39.01
C SER A 162 38.73 -3.95 -39.79
N ASN A 163 38.86 -2.64 -40.07
CA ASN A 163 40.00 -2.05 -40.78
C ASN A 163 41.05 -1.43 -39.83
N VAL A 164 40.92 -1.61 -38.51
CA VAL A 164 41.86 -1.11 -37.50
C VAL A 164 42.37 -2.29 -36.65
N PRO A 165 43.43 -3.01 -37.07
CA PRO A 165 43.83 -4.28 -36.46
C PRO A 165 44.10 -4.23 -34.95
N PRO A 166 44.79 -3.22 -34.38
CA PRO A 166 45.01 -3.16 -32.94
C PRO A 166 43.70 -3.03 -32.14
N LEU A 167 42.76 -2.25 -32.66
CA LEU A 167 41.45 -2.03 -32.04
C LEU A 167 40.58 -3.30 -32.13
N LYS A 168 40.57 -3.97 -33.28
CA LYS A 168 39.91 -5.26 -33.47
C LYS A 168 40.43 -6.32 -32.52
N ALA A 169 41.77 -6.42 -32.37
CA ALA A 169 42.39 -7.37 -31.46
C ALA A 169 41.99 -7.13 -30.00
N ALA A 170 41.99 -5.86 -29.56
CA ALA A 170 41.58 -5.50 -28.20
C ALA A 170 40.10 -5.84 -27.92
N VAL A 171 39.21 -5.52 -28.86
CA VAL A 171 37.77 -5.85 -28.73
C VAL A 171 37.55 -7.36 -28.73
N ASN A 172 38.21 -8.11 -29.62
CA ASN A 172 38.12 -9.57 -29.66
C ASN A 172 38.64 -10.22 -28.37
N ALA A 173 39.71 -9.69 -27.78
CA ALA A 173 40.22 -10.17 -26.49
C ALA A 173 39.22 -9.91 -25.33
N ALA A 174 38.52 -8.78 -25.36
CA ALA A 174 37.46 -8.52 -24.39
C ALA A 174 36.26 -9.48 -24.58
N ILE A 175 35.86 -9.72 -25.84
CA ILE A 175 34.79 -10.65 -26.20
C ILE A 175 35.16 -12.09 -25.81
N SER A 176 36.42 -12.53 -25.97
CA SER A 176 36.81 -13.90 -25.59
C SER A 176 36.67 -14.19 -24.10
N VAL A 177 36.65 -13.16 -23.24
CA VAL A 177 36.43 -13.30 -21.79
C VAL A 177 34.97 -13.08 -21.42
N THR A 178 34.29 -12.15 -22.08
CA THR A 178 32.94 -11.71 -21.69
C THR A 178 31.82 -12.32 -22.55
N GLY A 179 32.16 -13.10 -23.57
CA GLY A 179 31.23 -13.68 -24.55
C GLY A 179 30.74 -12.67 -25.60
N TYR A 180 30.20 -11.54 -25.14
CA TYR A 180 29.73 -10.43 -25.96
C TYR A 180 29.64 -9.15 -25.12
N THR A 181 29.58 -7.97 -25.76
CA THR A 181 29.60 -6.68 -25.04
C THR A 181 28.25 -6.26 -24.46
N ARG A 182 27.12 -6.84 -24.88
CA ARG A 182 25.79 -6.65 -24.26
C ARG A 182 25.69 -7.27 -22.85
N ASN A 183 26.47 -6.80 -21.89
CA ASN A 183 26.62 -7.43 -20.58
C ASN A 183 26.60 -6.42 -19.41
N GLY A 184 26.89 -6.89 -18.19
CA GLY A 184 26.89 -6.07 -16.99
C GLY A 184 27.98 -4.99 -16.91
N ILE A 185 28.98 -5.02 -17.77
CA ILE A 185 30.09 -4.05 -17.81
C ILE A 185 29.80 -2.94 -18.82
N PHE A 186 29.59 -3.29 -20.10
CA PHE A 186 29.51 -2.29 -21.16
C PHE A 186 28.07 -1.78 -21.37
N PHE A 187 27.04 -2.56 -21.03
CA PHE A 187 25.66 -2.21 -21.35
C PHE A 187 24.86 -1.70 -20.14
N ALA A 188 24.79 -2.51 -19.07
CA ALA A 188 23.91 -2.24 -17.94
C ALA A 188 24.17 -0.91 -17.17
N PRO A 189 25.43 -0.50 -16.89
CA PRO A 189 25.68 0.64 -16.00
C PRO A 189 25.10 1.96 -16.50
N LEU A 190 25.14 2.21 -17.82
CA LEU A 190 24.61 3.45 -18.40
C LEU A 190 23.10 3.59 -18.11
N PHE A 191 22.32 2.55 -18.39
CA PHE A 191 20.87 2.57 -18.15
C PHE A 191 20.52 2.63 -16.66
N LEU A 192 21.26 1.91 -15.81
CA LEU A 192 21.10 2.01 -14.37
C LEU A 192 21.29 3.45 -13.87
N LEU A 193 22.35 4.13 -14.33
CA LEU A 193 22.65 5.50 -13.95
C LEU A 193 21.68 6.52 -14.56
N LEU A 194 21.17 6.29 -15.78
CA LEU A 194 20.12 7.12 -16.38
C LEU A 194 18.80 7.04 -15.57
N GLY A 195 18.43 5.84 -15.11
CA GLY A 195 17.30 5.66 -14.20
C GLY A 195 17.50 6.40 -12.88
N HIS A 196 18.69 6.29 -12.27
CA HIS A 196 19.04 7.03 -11.06
C HIS A 196 19.02 8.55 -11.28
N ARG A 197 19.50 9.05 -12.42
CA ARG A 197 19.47 10.47 -12.79
C ARG A 197 18.04 11.02 -12.79
N ILE A 198 17.09 10.32 -13.40
CA ILE A 198 15.67 10.74 -13.46
C ILE A 198 15.03 10.74 -12.07
N LYS A 199 15.47 9.86 -11.15
CA LYS A 199 15.00 9.85 -9.77
C LYS A 199 15.34 11.13 -9.02
N ILE A 200 16.55 11.65 -9.20
CA ILE A 200 17.09 12.77 -8.42
C ILE A 200 16.98 14.13 -9.13
N SER A 201 16.73 14.13 -10.44
CA SER A 201 16.55 15.34 -11.25
C SER A 201 15.08 15.51 -11.64
N ALA A 202 14.63 16.74 -11.89
CA ALA A 202 13.31 16.94 -12.48
C ALA A 202 13.27 16.34 -13.89
N ALA A 203 12.32 15.44 -14.15
CA ALA A 203 12.08 14.92 -15.49
C ALA A 203 11.72 16.09 -16.43
N PRO A 204 12.15 16.04 -17.72
CA PRO A 204 11.71 17.01 -18.71
C PRO A 204 10.18 17.09 -18.82
N ARG A 205 9.67 18.20 -19.39
CA ARG A 205 8.22 18.37 -19.60
C ARG A 205 7.67 17.23 -20.47
N PRO A 206 6.49 16.66 -20.15
CA PRO A 206 5.94 15.51 -20.88
C PRO A 206 5.81 15.72 -22.39
N THR A 207 5.41 16.93 -22.82
CA THR A 207 5.28 17.28 -24.24
C THR A 207 6.62 17.25 -24.97
N PHE A 208 7.67 17.80 -24.35
CA PHE A 208 9.03 17.73 -24.88
C PHE A 208 9.56 16.29 -24.88
N SER A 209 9.35 15.54 -23.80
CA SER A 209 9.72 14.12 -23.74
C SER A 209 9.05 13.29 -24.83
N ALA A 210 7.77 13.54 -25.14
CA ALA A 210 7.06 12.85 -26.20
C ALA A 210 7.63 13.17 -27.59
N ALA A 211 7.87 14.46 -27.89
CA ALA A 211 8.48 14.88 -29.16
C ALA A 211 9.90 14.33 -29.33
N ALA A 212 10.73 14.44 -28.27
CA ALA A 212 12.09 13.93 -28.29
C ALA A 212 12.14 12.39 -28.40
N LEU A 213 11.19 11.68 -27.77
CA LEU A 213 11.03 10.23 -27.94
C LEU A 213 10.68 9.87 -29.38
N ALA A 214 9.78 10.60 -30.03
CA ALA A 214 9.43 10.35 -31.43
C ALA A 214 10.63 10.55 -32.37
N VAL A 215 11.36 11.66 -32.22
CA VAL A 215 12.56 11.95 -33.03
C VAL A 215 13.66 10.92 -32.79
N SER A 216 14.00 10.66 -31.53
CA SER A 216 15.04 9.67 -31.20
C SER A 216 14.66 8.25 -31.61
N GLY A 217 13.37 7.90 -31.57
CA GLY A 217 12.86 6.62 -32.07
C GLY A 217 13.03 6.47 -33.57
N ALA A 218 12.72 7.51 -34.34
CA ALA A 218 12.95 7.51 -35.80
C ALA A 218 14.45 7.41 -36.13
N LEU A 219 15.31 8.09 -35.36
CA LEU A 219 16.77 8.02 -35.53
C LEU A 219 17.32 6.63 -35.17
N LEU A 220 16.79 5.98 -34.13
CA LEU A 220 17.14 4.59 -33.80
C LEU A 220 16.79 3.63 -34.93
N ILE A 221 15.62 3.79 -35.54
CA ILE A 221 15.19 2.98 -36.69
C ILE A 221 16.10 3.22 -37.90
N ALA A 222 16.38 4.49 -38.20
CA ALA A 222 17.29 4.84 -39.29
C ALA A 222 18.70 4.27 -39.05
N GLU A 223 19.21 4.37 -37.82
CA GLU A 223 20.51 3.82 -37.42
C GLU A 223 20.57 2.30 -37.65
N GLY A 224 19.59 1.55 -37.14
CA GLY A 224 19.59 0.09 -37.27
C GLY A 224 19.47 -0.37 -38.73
N LEU A 225 18.64 0.30 -39.54
CA LEU A 225 18.54 0.03 -40.97
C LEU A 225 19.84 0.34 -41.74
N VAL A 226 20.52 1.44 -41.41
CA VAL A 226 21.82 1.79 -42.01
C VAL A 226 22.88 0.75 -41.67
N LEU A 227 23.01 0.40 -40.39
CA LEU A 227 23.97 -0.61 -39.94
C LEU A 227 23.73 -1.94 -40.65
N ARG A 228 22.46 -2.34 -40.79
CA ARG A 228 22.06 -3.57 -41.48
C ARG A 228 22.37 -3.53 -42.97
N HIS A 229 22.09 -2.40 -43.63
CA HIS A 229 22.37 -2.21 -45.05
C HIS A 229 23.87 -2.40 -45.36
N PHE A 230 24.74 -1.89 -44.49
CA PHE A 230 26.19 -2.04 -44.62
C PHE A 230 26.75 -3.33 -43.96
N SER A 231 25.90 -4.17 -43.36
CA SER A 231 26.29 -5.39 -42.65
C SER A 231 27.42 -5.16 -41.63
N LEU A 232 27.35 -4.05 -40.89
CA LEU A 232 28.40 -3.66 -39.94
C LEU A 232 28.27 -4.40 -38.61
N GLN A 233 27.14 -5.01 -38.31
CA GLN A 233 26.90 -5.58 -36.99
C GLN A 233 27.59 -6.93 -36.80
N TYR A 234 28.23 -7.11 -35.64
CA TYR A 234 28.46 -8.44 -35.10
C TYR A 234 27.17 -8.97 -34.43
N HIS A 235 26.46 -8.07 -33.75
CA HIS A 235 25.17 -8.30 -33.11
C HIS A 235 24.28 -7.03 -33.19
N ASP A 236 22.96 -7.22 -33.23
CA ASP A 236 21.95 -6.16 -33.27
C ASP A 236 21.34 -5.89 -31.88
N SER A 237 22.13 -5.32 -30.97
CA SER A 237 21.70 -5.10 -29.58
C SER A 237 22.04 -3.76 -28.97
N MET A 238 23.07 -3.06 -29.47
CA MET A 238 23.56 -1.80 -28.92
C MET A 238 23.57 -0.72 -29.99
N TYR A 239 22.89 0.39 -29.71
CA TYR A 239 22.77 1.52 -30.64
C TYR A 239 23.12 2.83 -29.96
N VAL A 240 23.61 3.80 -30.71
CA VAL A 240 23.92 5.16 -30.27
C VAL A 240 22.66 5.89 -29.83
N PHE A 241 21.54 5.75 -30.56
CA PHE A 241 20.28 6.42 -30.20
C PHE A 241 19.49 5.70 -29.11
N LEU A 242 19.81 4.45 -28.77
CA LEU A 242 19.08 3.68 -27.75
C LEU A 242 19.09 4.35 -26.35
N PRO A 243 20.23 4.82 -25.79
CA PRO A 243 20.23 5.58 -24.54
C PRO A 243 19.35 6.82 -24.55
N VAL A 244 19.26 7.51 -25.70
CA VAL A 244 18.45 8.72 -25.89
C VAL A 244 16.97 8.38 -25.87
N VAL A 245 16.55 7.38 -26.66
CA VAL A 245 15.18 6.83 -26.66
C VAL A 245 14.78 6.44 -25.24
N MET A 246 15.65 5.69 -24.56
CA MET A 246 15.39 5.19 -23.22
C MET A 246 15.25 6.30 -22.17
N TYR A 247 16.07 7.35 -22.24
CA TYR A 247 15.95 8.50 -21.35
C TYR A 247 14.58 9.18 -21.48
N PHE A 248 14.13 9.46 -22.70
CA PHE A 248 12.86 10.15 -22.94
C PHE A 248 11.64 9.27 -22.70
N LEU A 249 11.71 7.99 -23.06
CA LEU A 249 10.68 7.00 -22.74
C LEU A 249 10.48 6.91 -21.22
N PHE A 250 11.56 6.72 -20.47
CA PHE A 250 11.48 6.58 -19.02
C PHE A 250 11.02 7.87 -18.33
N ALA A 251 11.47 9.04 -18.82
CA ALA A 251 11.01 10.34 -18.36
C ALA A 251 9.49 10.49 -18.54
N LEU A 252 8.95 10.15 -19.72
CA LEU A 252 7.52 10.19 -19.98
C LEU A 252 6.75 9.26 -19.04
N LEU A 253 7.19 8.01 -18.89
CA LEU A 253 6.55 7.02 -18.03
C LEU A 253 6.54 7.42 -16.54
N SER A 254 7.60 8.09 -16.08
CA SER A 254 7.72 8.60 -14.70
C SER A 254 6.74 9.72 -14.37
N THR A 255 6.13 10.37 -15.37
CA THR A 255 5.15 11.44 -15.15
C THR A 255 3.75 10.90 -14.86
N VAL A 256 3.49 9.63 -15.19
CA VAL A 256 2.18 8.99 -15.02
C VAL A 256 2.05 8.39 -13.62
N HIS A 257 1.29 9.08 -12.77
CA HIS A 257 1.05 8.69 -11.38
C HIS A 257 -0.31 7.99 -11.22
N GLY A 258 -0.42 7.08 -10.25
CA GLY A 258 -1.70 6.43 -9.94
C GLY A 258 -1.55 5.18 -9.09
N ARG A 259 -2.65 4.42 -8.91
CA ARG A 259 -2.59 3.13 -8.22
C ARG A 259 -1.72 2.15 -9.00
N CYS A 260 -0.72 1.60 -8.32
CA CYS A 260 0.15 0.57 -8.87
C CYS A 260 -0.42 -0.83 -8.56
N PRO A 261 -0.51 -1.73 -9.54
CA PRO A 261 -0.72 -3.14 -9.27
C PRO A 261 0.54 -3.72 -8.64
N GLY A 262 0.52 -4.02 -7.34
CA GLY A 262 1.66 -4.61 -6.61
C GLY A 262 2.13 -5.97 -7.13
N TRP A 263 1.41 -6.57 -8.08
CA TRP A 263 1.79 -7.81 -8.76
C TRP A 263 2.58 -7.58 -10.06
N ALA A 264 2.59 -6.38 -10.64
CA ALA A 264 3.12 -6.13 -11.98
C ALA A 264 4.62 -6.47 -12.11
N ALA A 265 5.43 -6.12 -11.10
CA ALA A 265 6.85 -6.42 -11.09
C ALA A 265 7.14 -7.93 -11.07
N ASN A 266 6.45 -8.67 -10.18
CA ASN A 266 6.64 -10.12 -10.08
C ASN A 266 6.08 -10.84 -11.31
N PHE A 267 4.96 -10.37 -11.87
CA PHE A 267 4.39 -10.90 -13.12
C PHE A 267 5.35 -10.72 -14.29
N SER A 268 5.91 -9.52 -14.46
CA SER A 268 6.84 -9.22 -15.56
C SER A 268 8.11 -10.07 -15.46
N LEU A 269 8.62 -10.28 -14.23
CA LEU A 269 9.75 -11.17 -13.99
C LEU A 269 9.41 -12.64 -14.34
N LEU A 270 8.23 -13.13 -13.95
CA LEU A 270 7.80 -14.49 -14.30
C LEU A 270 7.66 -14.65 -15.82
N VAL A 271 7.08 -13.67 -16.51
CA VAL A 271 7.01 -13.69 -17.98
C VAL A 271 8.41 -13.73 -18.59
N TYR A 272 9.33 -12.89 -18.09
CA TYR A 272 10.73 -12.90 -18.52
C TYR A 272 11.41 -14.26 -18.28
N VAL A 273 11.21 -14.89 -17.12
CA VAL A 273 11.88 -16.15 -16.78
C VAL A 273 11.28 -17.35 -17.50
N LEU A 274 9.96 -17.38 -17.69
CA LEU A 274 9.24 -18.57 -18.16
C LEU A 274 9.06 -18.63 -19.67
N HIS A 275 9.08 -17.50 -20.39
CA HIS A 275 8.80 -17.52 -21.83
C HIS A 275 9.67 -18.49 -22.65
N PRO A 276 10.97 -18.73 -22.36
CA PRO A 276 11.75 -19.69 -23.15
C PRO A 276 11.26 -21.12 -22.97
N ALA A 277 10.95 -21.54 -21.74
CA ALA A 277 10.34 -22.84 -21.47
C ALA A 277 8.97 -22.96 -22.15
N VAL A 278 8.19 -21.88 -22.16
CA VAL A 278 6.88 -21.84 -22.84
C VAL A 278 7.02 -21.92 -24.36
N ILE A 279 8.05 -21.32 -24.98
CA ILE A 279 8.33 -21.50 -26.42
C ILE A 279 8.52 -22.98 -26.75
N ILE A 280 9.33 -23.69 -25.95
CA ILE A 280 9.55 -25.14 -26.12
C ILE A 280 8.24 -25.90 -25.94
N ALA A 281 7.46 -25.58 -24.90
CA ALA A 281 6.19 -26.23 -24.62
C ALA A 281 5.15 -26.00 -25.74
N VAL A 282 5.03 -24.77 -26.27
CA VAL A 282 4.13 -24.45 -27.38
C VAL A 282 4.50 -25.23 -28.63
N ARG A 283 5.80 -25.31 -28.97
CA ARG A 283 6.27 -26.12 -30.12
C ARG A 283 5.99 -27.61 -29.92
N GLY A 284 6.22 -28.14 -28.72
CA GLY A 284 5.92 -29.53 -28.38
C GLY A 284 4.42 -29.84 -28.49
N ALA A 285 3.57 -28.98 -27.91
CA ALA A 285 2.12 -29.13 -27.96
C ALA A 285 1.58 -29.00 -29.40
N ALA A 286 2.09 -28.05 -30.18
CA ALA A 286 1.69 -27.87 -31.58
C ALA A 286 1.95 -29.13 -32.42
N ARG A 287 3.07 -29.82 -32.18
CA ARG A 287 3.41 -31.08 -32.85
C ARG A 287 2.44 -32.21 -32.47
N ILE A 288 2.09 -32.32 -31.19
CA ILE A 288 1.19 -33.38 -30.69
C ILE A 288 -0.26 -33.15 -31.16
N LEU A 289 -0.71 -31.90 -31.16
CA LEU A 289 -2.09 -31.53 -31.49
C LEU A 289 -2.33 -31.33 -33.00
N GLY A 290 -1.30 -31.48 -33.84
CA GLY A 290 -1.40 -31.23 -35.28
C GLY A 290 -1.62 -29.76 -35.65
N LEU A 291 -1.19 -28.82 -34.79
CA LEU A 291 -1.38 -27.36 -34.96
C LEU A 291 -0.09 -26.64 -35.36
N TRP A 292 0.84 -27.34 -36.02
CA TRP A 292 2.18 -26.82 -36.33
C TRP A 292 2.16 -25.56 -37.22
N GLU A 293 1.38 -25.58 -38.30
CA GLU A 293 1.27 -24.43 -39.22
C GLU A 293 0.76 -23.18 -38.50
N MET A 294 -0.27 -23.34 -37.65
CA MET A 294 -0.90 -22.22 -36.95
C MET A 294 -0.07 -21.69 -35.77
N LEU A 295 0.60 -22.56 -35.02
CA LEU A 295 1.26 -22.20 -33.76
C LEU A 295 2.79 -22.09 -33.87
N VAL A 296 3.40 -22.46 -35.00
CA VAL A 296 4.86 -22.41 -35.20
C VAL A 296 5.23 -21.70 -36.50
N GLU A 297 4.61 -22.03 -37.63
CA GLU A 297 4.95 -21.42 -38.94
C GLU A 297 4.34 -20.03 -39.11
N ASN A 298 3.13 -19.81 -38.60
CA ASN A 298 2.55 -18.48 -38.46
C ASN A 298 3.22 -17.74 -37.30
N SER A 299 4.13 -16.81 -37.60
CA SER A 299 4.94 -16.14 -36.58
C SER A 299 4.10 -15.28 -35.62
N VAL A 300 3.02 -14.66 -36.10
CA VAL A 300 2.07 -13.91 -35.27
C VAL A 300 1.32 -14.87 -34.34
N GLY A 301 0.86 -16.00 -34.89
CA GLY A 301 0.21 -17.06 -34.12
C GLY A 301 1.11 -17.62 -33.02
N HIS A 302 2.38 -17.88 -33.35
CA HIS A 302 3.38 -18.34 -32.40
C HIS A 302 3.60 -17.33 -31.26
N TYR A 303 3.82 -16.05 -31.58
CA TYR A 303 3.99 -14.99 -30.59
C TYR A 303 2.76 -14.85 -29.67
N ALA A 304 1.56 -14.84 -30.25
CA ALA A 304 0.31 -14.71 -29.49
C ALA A 304 0.13 -15.89 -28.52
N ALA A 305 0.39 -17.12 -29.00
CA ALA A 305 0.29 -18.33 -28.18
C ALA A 305 1.29 -18.32 -27.02
N VAL A 306 2.55 -17.96 -27.28
CA VAL A 306 3.58 -17.86 -26.23
C VAL A 306 3.24 -16.76 -25.22
N CYS A 307 2.77 -15.59 -25.66
CA CYS A 307 2.32 -14.52 -24.77
C CYS A 307 1.17 -14.95 -23.87
N ALA A 308 0.14 -15.57 -24.46
CA ALA A 308 -1.05 -16.02 -23.73
C ALA A 308 -0.69 -17.10 -22.70
N ALA A 309 0.05 -18.14 -23.11
CA ALA A 309 0.46 -19.24 -22.24
C ALA A 309 1.38 -18.75 -21.11
N THR A 310 2.40 -17.94 -21.44
CA THR A 310 3.32 -17.41 -20.44
C THR A 310 2.61 -16.48 -19.45
N GLY A 311 1.71 -15.62 -19.94
CA GLY A 311 0.90 -14.74 -19.11
C GLY A 311 -0.02 -15.51 -18.16
N LEU A 312 -0.70 -16.55 -18.65
CA LEU A 312 -1.59 -17.39 -17.85
C LEU A 312 -0.82 -18.15 -16.75
N ILE A 313 0.29 -18.80 -17.10
CA ILE A 313 1.14 -19.53 -16.15
C ILE A 313 1.68 -18.57 -15.09
N SER A 314 2.15 -17.38 -15.49
CA SER A 314 2.65 -16.36 -14.57
C SER A 314 1.57 -15.87 -13.60
N ALA A 315 0.35 -15.65 -14.09
CA ALA A 315 -0.79 -15.27 -13.24
C ALA A 315 -1.15 -16.39 -12.25
N LEU A 316 -1.19 -17.64 -12.70
CA LEU A 316 -1.51 -18.79 -11.86
C LEU A 316 -0.47 -18.97 -10.73
N LEU A 317 0.82 -18.89 -11.06
CA LEU A 317 1.89 -18.98 -10.06
C LEU A 317 1.82 -17.87 -9.01
N LEU A 318 1.41 -16.65 -9.39
CA LEU A 318 1.19 -15.56 -8.44
C LEU A 318 -0.03 -15.79 -7.55
N LEU A 319 -1.09 -16.42 -8.05
CA LEU A 319 -2.26 -16.79 -7.25
C LEU A 319 -1.92 -17.91 -6.27
N ILE A 320 -1.13 -18.89 -6.72
CA ILE A 320 -0.67 -20.01 -5.90
C ILE A 320 0.29 -19.53 -4.80
N SER A 321 1.27 -18.68 -5.13
CA SER A 321 2.24 -18.20 -4.14
C SER A 321 1.60 -17.42 -3.00
N ARG A 322 0.47 -16.73 -3.27
CA ARG A 322 -0.34 -16.07 -2.22
C ARG A 322 -0.99 -17.05 -1.24
N ARG A 323 -1.18 -18.30 -1.62
CA ARG A 323 -1.73 -19.36 -0.74
C ARG A 323 -0.65 -20.01 0.13
N PHE A 324 0.60 -20.04 -0.32
CA PHE A 324 1.70 -20.74 0.35
C PHE A 324 2.59 -19.86 1.24
N THR A 325 2.34 -18.55 1.32
CA THR A 325 2.95 -17.74 2.37
C THR A 325 2.34 -18.12 3.72
N ALA A 326 3.11 -18.78 4.58
CA ALA A 326 2.71 -19.11 5.94
C ALA A 326 2.22 -17.84 6.65
N LYS A 327 0.92 -17.77 6.94
CA LYS A 327 0.33 -16.65 7.66
C LYS A 327 0.56 -16.92 9.14
N ALA A 328 1.33 -16.06 9.81
CA ALA A 328 1.43 -16.11 11.26
C ALA A 328 0.00 -16.06 11.86
N SER A 329 -0.24 -16.89 12.87
CA SER A 329 -1.53 -16.88 13.59
C SER A 329 -1.79 -15.46 14.09
N PRO A 330 -3.01 -14.90 13.94
CA PRO A 330 -3.33 -13.58 14.47
C PRO A 330 -3.22 -13.54 16.00
N PHE A 331 -3.17 -14.69 16.67
CA PHE A 331 -3.07 -14.81 18.12
C PHE A 331 -1.63 -14.97 18.65
N SER A 332 -0.61 -14.95 17.78
CA SER A 332 0.77 -15.35 18.15
C SER A 332 1.53 -14.33 19.00
N ARG A 333 1.13 -13.05 19.01
CA ARG A 333 1.84 -11.98 19.71
C ARG A 333 0.91 -11.15 20.59
N ALA A 334 0.27 -10.15 20.01
CA ALA A 334 -0.67 -9.25 20.65
C ALA A 334 -1.79 -8.97 19.66
N TYR A 335 -3.04 -8.95 20.12
CA TYR A 335 -4.22 -8.89 19.27
C TYR A 335 -5.38 -8.18 19.96
N VAL A 336 -6.27 -7.62 19.14
CA VAL A 336 -7.56 -7.10 19.59
C VAL A 336 -8.60 -8.15 19.25
N GLU A 337 -9.31 -8.63 20.26
CA GLU A 337 -10.48 -9.49 20.09
C GLU A 337 -11.73 -8.61 20.13
N VAL A 338 -12.62 -8.78 19.16
CA VAL A 338 -13.88 -8.04 19.05
C VAL A 338 -15.04 -9.02 19.11
N ASP A 339 -15.92 -8.86 20.09
CA ASP A 339 -17.14 -9.66 20.20
C ASP A 339 -18.22 -9.13 19.24
N THR A 340 -18.45 -9.88 18.16
CA THR A 340 -19.42 -9.52 17.12
C THR A 340 -20.85 -9.54 17.66
N ALA A 341 -21.14 -10.49 18.56
CA ALA A 341 -22.47 -10.66 19.13
C ALA A 341 -22.81 -9.52 20.08
N ALA A 342 -21.87 -9.10 20.93
CA ALA A 342 -21.99 -7.91 21.77
C ALA A 342 -22.17 -6.64 20.92
N TYR A 343 -21.38 -6.47 19.86
CA TYR A 343 -21.50 -5.31 18.97
C TYR A 343 -22.89 -5.21 18.32
N ARG A 344 -23.45 -6.35 17.89
CA ARG A 344 -24.82 -6.44 17.36
C ARG A 344 -25.90 -6.20 18.42
N ARG A 345 -25.72 -6.74 19.63
CA ARG A 345 -26.62 -6.47 20.77
C ARG A 345 -26.64 -4.98 21.12
N ASN A 346 -25.47 -4.34 21.18
CA ASN A 346 -25.36 -2.90 21.42
C ASN A 346 -26.09 -2.08 20.35
N ALA A 347 -25.93 -2.43 19.07
CA ALA A 347 -26.66 -1.76 17.99
C ALA A 347 -28.18 -1.86 18.17
N ARG A 348 -28.71 -3.06 18.46
CA ARG A 348 -30.14 -3.27 18.73
C ARG A 348 -30.64 -2.52 19.95
N ALA A 349 -29.87 -2.57 21.04
CA ALA A 349 -30.18 -1.84 22.27
C ALA A 349 -30.26 -0.34 22.02
N LEU A 350 -29.31 0.24 21.27
CA LEU A 350 -29.34 1.65 20.90
C LEU A 350 -30.52 1.98 19.97
N MET A 351 -30.82 1.12 19.00
CA MET A 351 -31.99 1.31 18.12
C MET A 351 -33.31 1.27 18.87
N SER A 352 -33.42 0.48 19.95
CA SER A 352 -34.62 0.44 20.81
C SER A 352 -34.86 1.72 21.62
N LEU A 353 -33.83 2.57 21.77
CA LEU A 353 -33.95 3.88 22.43
C LEU A 353 -34.33 5.02 21.47
N LEU A 354 -34.32 4.77 20.17
CA LEU A 354 -34.58 5.81 19.18
C LEU A 354 -36.06 6.21 19.21
N PRO A 355 -36.37 7.52 19.10
CA PRO A 355 -37.73 7.98 18.88
C PRO A 355 -38.37 7.35 17.64
N PRO A 356 -39.71 7.23 17.57
CA PRO A 356 -40.41 6.76 16.38
C PRO A 356 -39.97 7.53 15.12
N GLY A 357 -39.62 6.80 14.05
CA GLY A 357 -39.14 7.39 12.78
C GLY A 357 -37.68 7.85 12.78
N CYS A 358 -36.99 7.83 13.93
CA CYS A 358 -35.56 8.13 14.03
C CYS A 358 -34.71 6.90 13.68
N ARG A 359 -33.57 7.12 12.99
CA ARG A 359 -32.67 6.04 12.56
C ARG A 359 -31.26 6.21 13.13
N LEU A 360 -30.59 5.08 13.32
CA LEU A 360 -29.21 5.06 13.77
C LEU A 360 -28.26 5.44 12.64
N MET A 361 -27.38 6.40 12.89
CA MET A 361 -26.19 6.70 12.09
C MET A 361 -24.94 6.22 12.84
N ALA A 362 -24.34 5.13 12.38
CA ALA A 362 -23.15 4.56 13.00
C ALA A 362 -21.90 5.38 12.65
N VAL A 363 -21.23 5.92 13.66
CA VAL A 363 -20.00 6.69 13.50
C VAL A 363 -18.81 5.73 13.47
N LEU A 364 -18.21 5.51 12.30
CA LEU A 364 -17.11 4.54 12.09
C LEU A 364 -15.78 5.20 11.71
N LYS A 365 -15.54 6.44 12.15
CA LYS A 365 -14.26 7.14 11.99
C LYS A 365 -13.11 6.43 12.72
N SER A 366 -11.88 6.69 12.32
CA SER A 366 -10.66 6.10 12.90
C SER A 366 -10.72 4.58 12.95
N ASN A 367 -11.06 3.96 11.80
CA ASN A 367 -11.19 2.51 11.66
C ASN A 367 -12.24 1.89 12.62
N ALA A 368 -13.42 2.51 12.70
CA ALA A 368 -14.48 2.16 13.66
C ALA A 368 -13.98 2.17 15.11
N TYR A 369 -13.38 3.28 15.55
CA TYR A 369 -12.77 3.39 16.88
C TYR A 369 -11.77 2.24 17.13
N GLY A 370 -10.92 1.94 16.15
CA GLY A 370 -9.91 0.89 16.27
C GLY A 370 -10.40 -0.56 16.15
N LEU A 371 -11.71 -0.83 16.03
CA LEU A 371 -12.29 -2.18 15.93
C LEU A 371 -12.07 -2.87 14.58
N GLY A 372 -11.83 -2.11 13.50
CA GLY A 372 -11.83 -2.63 12.14
C GLY A 372 -13.12 -2.27 11.40
N ALA A 373 -13.05 -1.28 10.51
CA ALA A 373 -14.22 -0.71 9.86
C ALA A 373 -14.93 -1.68 8.89
N GLU A 374 -14.21 -2.59 8.24
CA GLU A 374 -14.78 -3.54 7.29
C GLU A 374 -15.76 -4.50 7.98
N GLN A 375 -15.29 -5.16 9.04
CA GLN A 375 -16.10 -6.09 9.83
C GLN A 375 -17.21 -5.35 10.60
N ALA A 376 -16.94 -4.14 11.10
CA ALA A 376 -17.96 -3.32 11.75
C ALA A 376 -19.13 -2.98 10.80
N VAL A 377 -18.84 -2.63 9.54
CA VAL A 377 -19.88 -2.42 8.52
C VAL A 377 -20.69 -3.69 8.31
N GLN A 378 -20.04 -4.85 8.17
CA GLN A 378 -20.75 -6.12 7.96
C GLN A 378 -21.65 -6.47 9.16
N ALA A 379 -21.15 -6.30 10.38
CA ALA A 379 -21.88 -6.60 11.60
C ALA A 379 -23.11 -5.70 11.77
N LEU A 380 -22.97 -4.39 11.55
CA LEU A 380 -24.07 -3.43 11.74
C LEU A 380 -25.10 -3.48 10.60
N ARG A 381 -24.67 -3.76 9.37
CA ARG A 381 -25.61 -3.95 8.24
C ARG A 381 -26.54 -5.14 8.47
N ALA A 382 -26.04 -6.21 9.09
CA ALA A 382 -26.86 -7.36 9.44
C ALA A 382 -28.00 -7.00 10.41
N GLU A 383 -27.84 -5.93 11.19
CA GLU A 383 -28.85 -5.38 12.10
C GLU A 383 -29.71 -4.28 11.47
N GLY A 384 -29.56 -4.01 10.17
CA GLY A 384 -30.37 -3.00 9.45
C GLY A 384 -29.84 -1.56 9.51
N VAL A 385 -28.59 -1.35 9.94
CA VAL A 385 -27.99 0.00 9.90
C VAL A 385 -27.64 0.40 8.46
N GLU A 386 -28.13 1.56 8.03
CA GLU A 386 -27.94 2.09 6.67
C GLU A 386 -27.33 3.50 6.61
N ASN A 387 -27.14 4.15 7.77
CA ASN A 387 -26.56 5.49 7.85
C ASN A 387 -25.22 5.43 8.56
N TRP A 388 -24.22 6.10 7.99
CA TRP A 388 -22.84 6.03 8.43
C TRP A 388 -22.24 7.42 8.54
N ALA A 389 -21.31 7.60 9.47
CA ALA A 389 -20.52 8.82 9.58
C ALA A 389 -19.03 8.51 9.72
N VAL A 390 -18.20 9.31 9.04
CA VAL A 390 -16.74 9.20 9.03
C VAL A 390 -16.11 10.58 9.19
N ALA A 391 -14.83 10.66 9.56
CA ALA A 391 -14.15 11.95 9.66
C ALA A 391 -13.73 12.49 8.28
N THR A 392 -13.33 11.59 7.36
CA THR A 392 -12.73 11.97 6.07
C THR A 392 -13.40 11.29 4.86
N ALA A 393 -13.29 11.90 3.68
CA ALA A 393 -13.76 11.30 2.43
C ALA A 393 -13.06 9.96 2.10
N SER A 394 -11.79 9.81 2.49
CA SER A 394 -11.05 8.56 2.29
C SER A 394 -11.61 7.41 3.12
N GLU A 395 -12.00 7.67 4.37
CA GLU A 395 -12.71 6.70 5.21
C GLU A 395 -14.08 6.35 4.61
N GLY A 396 -14.83 7.36 4.13
CA GLY A 396 -16.15 7.13 3.51
C GLY A 396 -16.04 6.27 2.25
N ALA A 397 -15.02 6.53 1.42
CA ALA A 397 -14.70 5.70 0.27
C ALA A 397 -14.29 4.27 0.65
N ALA A 398 -13.69 4.07 1.83
CA ALA A 398 -13.40 2.74 2.35
C ALA A 398 -14.69 2.03 2.78
N LEU A 399 -15.55 2.67 3.56
CA LEU A 399 -16.84 2.08 3.98
C LEU A 399 -17.68 1.64 2.78
N ARG A 400 -17.75 2.47 1.73
CA ARG A 400 -18.50 2.12 0.51
C ARG A 400 -17.94 0.86 -0.17
N LYS A 401 -16.62 0.63 -0.14
CA LYS A 401 -16.00 -0.60 -0.66
C LYS A 401 -16.24 -1.81 0.25
N TYR A 402 -16.38 -1.60 1.55
CA TYR A 402 -16.79 -2.63 2.51
C TYR A 402 -18.28 -2.96 2.42
N GLY A 403 -19.01 -2.34 1.50
CA GLY A 403 -20.42 -2.60 1.24
C GLY A 403 -21.36 -1.77 2.09
N ALA A 404 -20.92 -0.71 2.76
CA ALA A 404 -21.83 0.22 3.42
C ALA A 404 -22.81 0.79 2.39
N LEU A 405 -24.11 0.56 2.58
CA LEU A 405 -25.20 1.09 1.76
C LEU A 405 -25.76 2.38 2.38
N GLY A 406 -26.68 3.07 1.69
CA GLY A 406 -27.29 4.30 2.20
C GLY A 406 -26.32 5.48 2.34
N THR A 407 -26.61 6.35 3.32
CA THR A 407 -25.93 7.63 3.54
C THR A 407 -24.59 7.45 4.22
N ILE A 408 -23.52 8.03 3.67
CA ILE A 408 -22.21 8.10 4.32
C ILE A 408 -21.82 9.57 4.44
N LEU A 409 -21.98 10.12 5.65
CA LEU A 409 -21.68 11.51 5.97
C LEU A 409 -20.21 11.70 6.36
N VAL A 410 -19.50 12.56 5.62
CA VAL A 410 -18.17 13.05 5.99
C VAL A 410 -18.32 14.23 6.93
N LEU A 411 -17.96 14.03 8.20
CA LEU A 411 -18.13 15.00 9.29
C LEU A 411 -17.14 16.18 9.21
N GLY A 412 -15.98 15.97 8.59
CA GLY A 412 -14.95 16.99 8.40
C GLY A 412 -15.06 17.71 7.05
N ARG A 413 -14.24 18.76 6.88
CA ARG A 413 -14.06 19.42 5.57
C ARG A 413 -13.27 18.50 4.64
N THR A 414 -13.75 18.29 3.43
CA THR A 414 -12.98 17.63 2.36
C THR A 414 -12.26 18.69 1.52
N PRO A 415 -10.93 18.63 1.34
CA PRO A 415 -10.21 19.61 0.52
C PRO A 415 -10.63 19.50 -0.95
N SER A 416 -10.48 20.60 -1.71
CA SER A 416 -10.89 20.66 -3.13
C SER A 416 -10.22 19.60 -4.00
N SER A 417 -8.98 19.22 -3.69
CA SER A 417 -8.26 18.13 -4.38
C SER A 417 -8.99 16.79 -4.32
N ASP A 418 -9.83 16.58 -3.29
CA ASP A 418 -10.42 15.28 -2.96
C ASP A 418 -11.93 15.23 -3.22
N ILE A 419 -12.54 16.30 -3.75
CA ILE A 419 -13.99 16.36 -4.06
C ILE A 419 -14.40 15.27 -5.07
N GLY A 420 -13.50 14.88 -5.98
CA GLY A 420 -13.71 13.75 -6.89
C GLY A 420 -13.99 12.43 -6.17
N VAL A 421 -13.53 12.28 -4.92
CA VAL A 421 -13.84 11.12 -4.06
C VAL A 421 -15.31 11.15 -3.63
N LEU A 422 -15.84 12.31 -3.24
CA LEU A 422 -17.22 12.46 -2.79
C LEU A 422 -18.21 11.97 -3.84
N THR A 423 -18.05 12.45 -5.07
CA THR A 423 -18.93 12.09 -6.20
C THR A 423 -18.79 10.63 -6.60
N ARG A 424 -17.54 10.13 -6.71
CA ARG A 424 -17.27 8.75 -7.13
C ARG A 424 -17.88 7.72 -6.18
N TYR A 425 -17.86 7.98 -4.87
CA TYR A 425 -18.35 7.04 -3.85
C TYR A 425 -19.74 7.41 -3.30
N ARG A 426 -20.37 8.45 -3.86
CA ARG A 426 -21.66 8.98 -3.41
C ARG A 426 -21.66 9.24 -1.90
N LEU A 427 -20.74 10.09 -1.47
CA LEU A 427 -20.59 10.52 -0.08
C LEU A 427 -21.30 11.84 0.13
N THR A 428 -21.93 11.99 1.28
CA THR A 428 -22.57 13.22 1.73
C THR A 428 -21.53 14.08 2.44
N GLN A 429 -21.42 15.36 2.10
CA GLN A 429 -20.40 16.26 2.63
C GLN A 429 -20.98 17.23 3.67
N THR A 430 -20.28 17.38 4.80
CA THR A 430 -20.62 18.46 5.75
C THR A 430 -20.25 19.83 5.17
N VAL A 431 -21.20 20.77 5.16
CA VAL A 431 -20.93 22.20 4.92
C VAL A 431 -20.54 22.83 6.25
N VAL A 432 -19.29 23.30 6.32
CA VAL A 432 -18.70 23.89 7.54
C VAL A 432 -18.76 25.42 7.55
N SER A 433 -18.96 26.06 6.40
CA SER A 433 -19.12 27.50 6.20
C SER A 433 -19.75 27.78 4.83
N LEU A 434 -20.32 28.97 4.63
CA LEU A 434 -20.83 29.39 3.32
C LEU A 434 -19.72 29.49 2.27
N GLU A 435 -18.54 29.97 2.63
CA GLU A 435 -17.38 30.02 1.74
C GLU A 435 -17.02 28.62 1.21
N TYR A 436 -17.00 27.63 2.10
CA TYR A 436 -16.74 26.25 1.70
C TYR A 436 -17.87 25.67 0.83
N ALA A 437 -19.13 26.02 1.09
CA ALA A 437 -20.23 25.64 0.21
C ALA A 437 -20.06 26.22 -1.20
N ARG A 438 -19.66 27.50 -1.31
CA ARG A 438 -19.33 28.14 -2.59
C ARG A 438 -18.18 27.43 -3.30
N GLU A 439 -17.12 27.05 -2.56
CA GLU A 439 -16.00 26.25 -3.09
C GLU A 439 -16.50 24.92 -3.65
N LEU A 440 -17.30 24.16 -2.89
CA LEU A 440 -17.88 22.89 -3.35
C LEU A 440 -18.74 23.06 -4.61
N SER A 441 -19.62 24.06 -4.62
CA SER A 441 -20.53 24.37 -5.73
C SER A 441 -19.76 24.72 -7.01
N SER A 442 -18.68 25.50 -6.90
CA SER A 442 -17.85 25.97 -8.02
C SER A 442 -17.22 24.84 -8.84
N MET A 443 -17.09 23.65 -8.24
CA MET A 443 -16.54 22.47 -8.89
C MET A 443 -17.49 21.81 -9.90
N ARG A 444 -18.74 22.29 -10.00
CA ARG A 444 -19.75 21.84 -10.97
C ARG A 444 -20.04 20.34 -10.89
N ARG A 445 -20.07 19.80 -9.67
CA ARG A 445 -20.38 18.40 -9.39
C ARG A 445 -21.56 18.31 -8.43
N ARG A 446 -22.53 17.46 -8.75
CA ARG A 446 -23.67 17.19 -7.85
C ARG A 446 -23.18 16.49 -6.59
N VAL A 447 -23.37 17.11 -5.43
CA VAL A 447 -22.97 16.58 -4.12
C VAL A 447 -24.10 16.79 -3.12
N ASP A 448 -24.45 15.73 -2.40
CA ASP A 448 -25.36 15.81 -1.26
C ASP A 448 -24.63 16.39 -0.07
N VAL A 449 -25.26 17.33 0.63
CA VAL A 449 -24.63 18.04 1.73
C VAL A 449 -25.51 18.09 2.97
N HIS A 450 -24.88 18.02 4.14
CA HIS A 450 -25.52 18.36 5.41
C HIS A 450 -24.93 19.67 5.94
N ILE A 451 -25.78 20.64 6.29
CA ILE A 451 -25.32 21.90 6.89
C ILE A 451 -25.00 21.66 8.35
N LYS A 452 -23.75 21.94 8.75
CA LYS A 452 -23.40 21.94 10.17
C LYS A 452 -23.67 23.32 10.76
N VAL A 453 -24.44 23.35 11.84
CA VAL A 453 -24.80 24.57 12.57
C VAL A 453 -23.98 24.62 13.86
N ASP A 454 -23.27 25.73 14.05
CA ASP A 454 -22.58 26.02 15.31
C ASP A 454 -23.55 26.68 16.30
N THR A 455 -23.85 25.93 17.35
CA THR A 455 -24.77 26.32 18.43
C THR A 455 -24.04 26.67 19.74
N GLY A 456 -22.70 26.67 19.72
CA GLY A 456 -21.87 26.98 20.89
C GLY A 456 -20.60 26.14 21.04
N MET A 457 -20.29 25.23 20.11
CA MET A 457 -19.03 24.46 20.17
C MET A 457 -17.87 25.22 19.54
N HIS A 458 -18.15 26.17 18.63
CA HIS A 458 -17.16 27.09 18.02
C HIS A 458 -15.98 26.39 17.34
N ARG A 459 -16.26 25.27 16.66
CA ARG A 459 -15.24 24.48 15.93
C ARG A 459 -15.46 24.44 14.42
N LEU A 460 -16.62 24.00 13.98
CA LEU A 460 -17.02 23.93 12.57
C LEU A 460 -18.53 24.14 12.51
N GLY A 461 -19.00 24.84 11.48
CA GLY A 461 -20.41 25.09 11.23
C GLY A 461 -20.69 26.57 11.03
N ILE A 462 -21.80 26.86 10.37
CA ILE A 462 -22.33 28.22 10.25
C ILE A 462 -22.98 28.59 11.58
N ALA A 463 -22.74 29.81 12.07
CA ALA A 463 -23.34 30.28 13.32
C ALA A 463 -24.87 30.16 13.25
N TRP A 464 -25.51 29.65 14.31
CA TRP A 464 -26.97 29.44 14.33
C TRP A 464 -27.79 30.72 14.10
N THR A 465 -27.20 31.89 14.38
CA THR A 465 -27.80 33.21 14.13
C THR A 465 -27.69 33.67 12.68
N ASP A 466 -26.77 33.09 11.89
CA ASP A 466 -26.52 33.49 10.51
C ASP A 466 -27.42 32.70 9.54
N ILE A 467 -28.72 32.97 9.64
CA ILE A 467 -29.75 32.33 8.82
C ILE A 467 -29.53 32.64 7.34
N ASP A 468 -29.08 33.85 7.00
CA ASP A 468 -28.82 34.26 5.62
C ASP A 468 -27.68 33.46 5.00
N ALA A 469 -26.61 33.17 5.74
CA ALA A 469 -25.56 32.31 5.22
C ALA A 469 -26.02 30.88 5.00
N MET A 470 -26.88 30.34 5.88
CA MET A 470 -27.46 28.99 5.69
C MET A 470 -28.44 28.96 4.51
N ASP A 471 -29.30 29.96 4.37
CA ASP A 471 -30.23 30.15 3.26
C ASP A 471 -29.49 30.20 1.92
N ALA A 472 -28.39 30.94 1.86
CA ALA A 472 -27.55 31.01 0.68
C ALA A 472 -27.00 29.65 0.24
N VAL A 473 -26.79 28.69 1.16
CA VAL A 473 -26.34 27.32 0.80
C VAL A 473 -27.40 26.58 0.00
N PHE A 474 -28.69 26.73 0.32
CA PHE A 474 -29.80 26.11 -0.42
C PHE A 474 -29.89 26.62 -1.87
N SER A 475 -29.45 27.86 -2.10
CA SER A 475 -29.46 28.49 -3.42
C SER A 475 -28.24 28.15 -4.29
N LEU A 476 -27.24 27.44 -3.77
CA LEU A 476 -26.03 27.13 -4.52
C LEU A 476 -26.26 26.02 -5.55
N PRO A 477 -25.87 26.22 -6.82
CA PRO A 477 -26.01 25.19 -7.84
C PRO A 477 -25.14 23.98 -7.50
N HIS A 478 -25.55 22.81 -7.96
CA HIS A 478 -24.84 21.53 -7.77
C HIS A 478 -24.77 21.01 -6.33
N LEU A 479 -25.21 21.75 -5.32
CA LEU A 479 -25.38 21.23 -3.98
C LEU A 479 -26.84 20.84 -3.76
N ARG A 480 -27.05 19.68 -3.15
CA ARG A 480 -28.37 19.28 -2.66
C ARG A 480 -28.28 19.15 -1.16
N VAL A 481 -28.93 20.07 -0.44
CA VAL A 481 -29.02 19.97 1.02
C VAL A 481 -29.97 18.82 1.34
N THR A 482 -29.47 17.80 2.04
CA THR A 482 -30.25 16.61 2.45
C THR A 482 -30.39 16.51 3.96
N GLY A 483 -29.82 17.45 4.71
CA GLY A 483 -29.92 17.47 6.17
C GLY A 483 -29.21 18.63 6.84
N MET A 484 -29.42 18.75 8.14
CA MET A 484 -28.75 19.71 9.01
C MET A 484 -28.36 19.05 10.33
N PHE A 485 -27.28 19.52 10.94
CA PHE A 485 -26.86 18.97 12.24
C PHE A 485 -26.03 19.90 13.10
N THR A 486 -26.04 19.64 14.41
CA THR A 486 -25.11 20.23 15.37
C THR A 486 -24.45 19.17 16.25
N HIS A 487 -23.52 19.58 17.11
CA HIS A 487 -22.83 18.70 18.05
C HIS A 487 -22.81 19.34 19.44
N PHE A 488 -23.37 18.64 20.42
CA PHE A 488 -23.31 19.07 21.81
C PHE A 488 -21.89 19.03 22.35
N SER A 489 -21.52 20.01 23.18
CA SER A 489 -20.19 20.08 23.79
C SER A 489 -20.06 19.23 25.05
N SER A 490 -21.15 19.08 25.81
CA SER A 490 -21.10 18.65 27.22
C SER A 490 -22.28 17.73 27.60
N ALA A 491 -22.76 16.93 26.64
CA ALA A 491 -23.91 16.04 26.84
C ALA A 491 -23.62 14.87 27.81
N ASP A 492 -22.38 14.66 28.19
CA ASP A 492 -21.85 13.65 29.12
C ASP A 492 -21.65 14.19 30.55
N SER A 493 -21.82 15.50 30.77
CA SER A 493 -21.63 16.14 32.08
C SER A 493 -22.86 16.00 32.99
N ALA A 494 -22.61 15.83 34.29
CA ALA A 494 -23.62 15.86 35.34
C ALA A 494 -23.87 17.27 35.91
N GLU A 495 -23.12 18.29 35.49
CA GLU A 495 -23.28 19.66 35.98
C GLU A 495 -24.52 20.34 35.40
N ASN A 496 -25.33 20.99 36.26
CA ASN A 496 -26.56 21.67 35.84
C ASN A 496 -26.32 22.74 34.77
N SER A 497 -25.24 23.51 34.88
CA SER A 497 -24.84 24.51 33.89
C SER A 497 -24.54 23.90 32.51
N ALA A 498 -23.92 22.72 32.49
CA ALA A 498 -23.64 21.98 31.27
C ALA A 498 -24.93 21.39 30.65
N ALA A 499 -25.86 20.94 31.49
CA ALA A 499 -27.17 20.47 31.04
C ALA A 499 -28.01 21.62 30.43
N ASP A 500 -28.05 22.78 31.07
CA ASP A 500 -28.70 23.99 30.56
C ASP A 500 -28.08 24.45 29.24
N PHE A 501 -26.74 24.42 29.15
CA PHE A 501 -26.04 24.74 27.91
C PHE A 501 -26.41 23.77 26.79
N THR A 502 -26.44 22.45 27.07
CA THR A 502 -26.80 21.41 26.10
C THR A 502 -28.24 21.58 25.59
N ARG A 503 -29.20 21.86 26.48
CA ARG A 503 -30.57 22.20 26.10
C ARG A 503 -30.61 23.46 25.24
N GLY A 504 -29.88 24.50 25.63
CA GLY A 504 -29.76 25.74 24.84
C GLY A 504 -29.18 25.50 23.44
N GLN A 505 -28.20 24.59 23.29
CA GLN A 505 -27.68 24.20 21.98
C GLN A 505 -28.75 23.52 21.11
N ALA A 506 -29.61 22.69 21.69
CA ALA A 506 -30.70 22.04 20.96
C ALA A 506 -31.72 23.08 20.48
N GLU A 507 -32.16 23.99 21.36
CA GLU A 507 -33.13 25.02 20.99
C GLU A 507 -32.60 25.97 19.91
N ARG A 508 -31.32 26.38 19.99
CA ARG A 508 -30.66 27.16 18.93
C ARG A 508 -30.66 26.45 17.58
N PHE A 509 -30.40 25.14 17.58
CA PHE A 509 -30.40 24.34 16.35
C PHE A 509 -31.79 24.28 15.71
N PHE A 510 -32.82 23.99 16.50
CA PHE A 510 -34.19 23.88 15.98
C PHE A 510 -34.78 25.23 15.60
N ALA A 511 -34.43 26.32 16.29
CA ALA A 511 -34.77 27.68 15.88
C ALA A 511 -34.20 28.01 14.48
N ALA A 512 -32.93 27.69 14.24
CA ALA A 512 -32.32 27.88 12.92
C ALA A 512 -33.00 27.02 11.83
N ALA A 513 -33.32 25.76 12.13
CA ALA A 513 -34.03 24.89 11.21
C ALA A 513 -35.46 25.38 10.92
N SER A 514 -36.18 25.91 11.91
CA SER A 514 -37.51 26.52 11.73
C SER A 514 -37.45 27.74 10.83
N ALA A 515 -36.50 28.65 11.09
CA ALA A 515 -36.33 29.86 10.29
C ALA A 515 -36.06 29.55 8.80
N LEU A 516 -35.32 28.49 8.50
CA LEU A 516 -35.08 28.04 7.11
C LEU A 516 -36.33 27.41 6.48
N ARG A 517 -37.13 26.67 7.25
CA ARG A 517 -38.42 26.12 6.78
C ARG A 517 -39.44 27.22 6.49
N GLU A 518 -39.48 28.25 7.33
CA GLU A 518 -40.32 29.45 7.12
C GLU A 518 -39.93 30.21 5.84
N ARG A 519 -38.65 30.12 5.43
CA ARG A 519 -38.15 30.61 4.13
C ARG A 519 -38.43 29.67 2.96
N GLY A 520 -39.15 28.56 3.19
CA GLY A 520 -39.58 27.61 2.15
C GLY A 520 -38.57 26.50 1.84
N HIS A 521 -37.50 26.34 2.63
CA HIS A 521 -36.52 25.28 2.41
C HIS A 521 -36.90 23.97 3.09
N ASP A 522 -36.67 22.84 2.40
CA ASP A 522 -36.67 21.52 3.02
C ASP A 522 -35.32 21.27 3.73
N THR A 523 -35.34 21.30 5.07
CA THR A 523 -34.13 21.11 5.88
C THR A 523 -33.66 19.66 5.97
N GLY A 524 -34.41 18.72 5.40
CA GLY A 524 -34.06 17.30 5.30
C GLY A 524 -33.88 16.62 6.66
N GLU A 525 -32.89 15.72 6.73
CA GLU A 525 -32.59 14.95 7.93
C GLU A 525 -31.99 15.84 9.04
N LEU A 526 -32.62 15.87 10.22
CA LEU A 526 -32.16 16.65 11.36
C LEU A 526 -31.50 15.75 12.39
N HIS A 527 -30.32 16.14 12.89
CA HIS A 527 -29.64 15.36 13.93
C HIS A 527 -28.76 16.18 14.87
N THR A 528 -29.02 16.13 16.17
CA THR A 528 -28.20 16.82 17.19
C THR A 528 -27.37 15.83 18.02
N GLN A 529 -27.92 14.66 18.27
CA GLN A 529 -27.44 13.72 19.26
C GLN A 529 -26.27 12.86 18.75
N SER A 530 -25.26 12.71 19.62
CA SER A 530 -24.24 11.65 19.52
C SER A 530 -24.55 10.55 20.54
N SER A 531 -23.59 9.72 20.95
CA SER A 531 -23.81 8.69 22.00
C SER A 531 -24.50 9.25 23.25
N TYR A 532 -23.91 10.21 23.96
CA TYR A 532 -24.50 10.78 25.19
C TYR A 532 -25.75 11.62 24.94
N GLY A 533 -25.87 12.21 23.75
CA GLY A 533 -27.10 12.89 23.36
C GLY A 533 -28.28 11.93 23.32
N LEU A 534 -28.10 10.69 22.86
CA LEU A 534 -29.15 9.67 22.91
C LEU A 534 -29.46 9.23 24.35
N LEU A 535 -28.42 9.02 25.15
CA LEU A 535 -28.56 8.45 26.49
C LEU A 535 -29.15 9.44 27.52
N ASN A 536 -28.90 10.74 27.35
CA ASN A 536 -29.28 11.78 28.31
C ASN A 536 -30.29 12.79 27.77
N TYR A 537 -30.32 13.03 26.46
CA TYR A 537 -31.14 14.08 25.84
C TYR A 537 -31.89 13.57 24.60
N PRO A 538 -32.75 12.53 24.72
CA PRO A 538 -33.59 12.05 23.63
C PRO A 538 -34.45 13.20 23.07
N ASP A 539 -34.42 13.40 21.75
CA ASP A 539 -35.15 14.49 21.09
C ASP A 539 -35.91 13.97 19.85
N GLU A 540 -37.23 13.96 19.92
CA GLU A 540 -38.12 13.44 18.88
C GLU A 540 -38.11 14.27 17.60
N ARG A 541 -37.57 15.50 17.65
CA ARG A 541 -37.40 16.38 16.48
C ARG A 541 -36.27 15.91 15.57
N CYS A 542 -35.42 14.96 16.01
CA CYS A 542 -34.32 14.40 15.22
C CYS A 542 -34.75 13.17 14.40
N THR A 543 -34.32 13.09 13.15
CA THR A 543 -34.51 11.93 12.27
C THR A 543 -33.32 10.97 12.28
N LEU A 544 -32.15 11.42 12.74
CA LEU A 544 -30.95 10.59 12.88
C LEU A 544 -30.26 10.80 14.23
N VAL A 545 -29.65 9.74 14.76
CA VAL A 545 -28.79 9.77 15.97
C VAL A 545 -27.42 9.19 15.66
N ARG A 546 -26.34 9.90 16.04
CA ARG A 546 -24.97 9.53 15.68
C ARG A 546 -24.26 8.77 16.80
N ALA A 547 -24.50 7.48 16.91
CA ALA A 547 -23.83 6.65 17.90
C ALA A 547 -22.38 6.31 17.49
N GLY A 548 -21.44 6.56 18.40
CA GLY A 548 -20.03 6.19 18.25
C GLY A 548 -19.61 5.27 19.37
N ILE A 549 -19.05 5.84 20.45
CA ILE A 549 -18.50 5.06 21.57
C ILE A 549 -19.50 4.09 22.24
N ALA A 550 -20.79 4.43 22.27
CA ALA A 550 -21.82 3.56 22.83
C ALA A 550 -22.01 2.26 22.02
N LEU A 551 -21.71 2.25 20.71
CA LEU A 551 -21.71 1.00 19.94
C LEU A 551 -20.65 0.03 20.45
N CYS A 552 -19.54 0.55 20.99
CA CYS A 552 -18.50 -0.24 21.60
C CYS A 552 -18.84 -0.73 23.02
N GLY A 553 -20.00 -0.32 23.55
CA GLY A 553 -20.53 -0.69 24.87
C GLY A 553 -19.71 -0.19 26.05
N VAL A 554 -19.02 0.94 25.87
CA VAL A 554 -18.18 1.58 26.88
C VAL A 554 -18.49 3.07 26.95
N LYS A 555 -18.13 3.70 28.07
CA LYS A 555 -18.16 5.16 28.24
C LYS A 555 -16.81 5.77 27.83
N SER A 556 -16.80 7.05 27.46
CA SER A 556 -15.59 7.85 27.26
C SER A 556 -14.81 7.97 28.57
N SER A 557 -15.50 8.21 29.67
CA SER A 557 -14.97 8.18 31.03
C SER A 557 -15.96 7.45 31.94
N ARG A 558 -15.45 6.79 32.99
CA ARG A 558 -16.29 6.02 33.92
C ARG A 558 -17.35 6.87 34.63
N SER A 559 -16.98 8.12 34.94
CA SER A 559 -17.80 9.09 35.65
C SER A 559 -18.85 9.79 34.80
N ASP A 560 -18.88 9.55 33.48
CA ASP A 560 -19.80 10.25 32.58
C ASP A 560 -21.26 9.93 32.92
N LEU A 561 -22.11 10.96 32.88
CA LEU A 561 -23.54 10.85 33.09
C LEU A 561 -24.18 10.00 31.98
N THR A 562 -24.99 9.03 32.37
CA THR A 562 -25.82 8.23 31.48
C THR A 562 -27.16 7.93 32.14
N GLU A 563 -28.17 8.77 31.92
CA GLU A 563 -29.53 8.59 32.46
C GLU A 563 -30.15 7.27 31.98
N ARG A 564 -29.91 6.92 30.72
CA ARG A 564 -30.29 5.65 30.13
C ARG A 564 -29.04 4.85 29.79
N TRP A 565 -28.98 3.60 30.25
CA TRP A 565 -27.97 2.63 29.81
C TRP A 565 -28.67 1.30 29.51
N PRO A 566 -28.91 0.95 28.24
CA PRO A 566 -29.76 -0.18 27.86
C PRO A 566 -29.01 -1.52 27.94
N GLY A 567 -28.14 -1.69 28.94
CA GLY A 567 -27.31 -2.89 29.11
C GLY A 567 -26.27 -3.08 28.01
N LEU A 568 -25.60 -2.01 27.58
CA LEU A 568 -24.54 -2.12 26.56
C LEU A 568 -23.33 -2.88 27.13
N GLU A 569 -22.73 -3.71 26.28
CA GLU A 569 -21.67 -4.65 26.64
C GLU A 569 -20.33 -4.27 25.98
N PRO A 570 -19.20 -4.26 26.71
CA PRO A 570 -17.88 -3.99 26.13
C PRO A 570 -17.54 -4.98 25.02
N VAL A 571 -17.23 -4.46 23.82
CA VAL A 571 -16.99 -5.32 22.64
C VAL A 571 -15.52 -5.64 22.40
N LEU A 572 -14.60 -4.94 23.07
CA LEU A 572 -13.16 -4.96 22.78
C LEU A 572 -12.40 -5.61 23.94
N SER A 573 -11.61 -6.63 23.64
CA SER A 573 -10.56 -7.14 24.54
C SER A 573 -9.17 -6.95 23.92
N LEU A 574 -8.19 -6.53 24.71
CA LEU A 574 -6.80 -6.39 24.30
C LEU A 574 -5.95 -7.45 24.99
N ARG A 575 -5.36 -8.35 24.20
CA ARG A 575 -4.64 -9.51 24.70
C ARG A 575 -3.26 -9.63 24.07
N ALA A 576 -2.35 -10.28 24.78
CA ALA A 576 -1.04 -10.67 24.28
C ALA A 576 -0.65 -12.07 24.79
N ARG A 577 0.46 -12.58 24.28
CA ARG A 577 1.04 -13.88 24.65
C ARG A 577 2.33 -13.66 25.41
N VAL A 578 2.54 -14.40 26.49
CA VAL A 578 3.85 -14.43 27.16
C VAL A 578 4.90 -14.90 26.15
N SER A 579 5.99 -14.14 25.99
CA SER A 579 7.09 -14.54 25.11
C SER A 579 8.15 -15.35 25.85
N GLU A 580 8.45 -14.98 27.09
CA GLU A 580 9.50 -15.59 27.90
C GLU A 580 9.19 -15.37 29.38
N VAL A 581 9.63 -16.28 30.25
CA VAL A 581 9.50 -16.17 31.71
C VAL A 581 10.88 -16.31 32.33
N ARG A 582 11.21 -15.47 33.32
CA ARG A 582 12.53 -15.44 33.95
C ARG A 582 12.42 -15.24 35.45
N ASP A 583 13.23 -15.99 36.19
CA ASP A 583 13.47 -15.78 37.62
C ASP A 583 14.45 -14.63 37.81
N ILE A 584 14.10 -13.70 38.70
CA ILE A 584 14.90 -12.54 39.09
C ILE A 584 15.23 -12.68 40.58
N PRO A 585 16.52 -12.80 40.95
CA PRO A 585 16.95 -12.82 42.34
C PRO A 585 16.60 -11.51 43.06
N ALA A 586 16.42 -11.60 44.39
CA ALA A 586 16.24 -10.42 45.23
C ALA A 586 17.46 -9.47 45.10
N GLY A 587 17.20 -8.18 44.97
CA GLY A 587 18.20 -7.11 44.79
C GLY A 587 18.54 -6.78 43.33
N GLU A 588 18.19 -7.65 42.37
CA GLU A 588 18.41 -7.38 40.95
C GLU A 588 17.35 -6.46 40.33
N GLY A 589 17.72 -5.80 39.23
CA GLY A 589 16.82 -4.91 38.50
C GLY A 589 16.50 -5.40 37.10
N ALA A 590 15.38 -4.95 36.54
CA ALA A 590 14.94 -5.33 35.20
C ALA A 590 14.45 -4.14 34.37
N GLY A 591 14.57 -4.28 33.05
CA GLY A 591 14.13 -3.27 32.07
C GLY A 591 15.06 -2.06 31.96
N TYR A 592 14.64 -1.06 31.17
CA TYR A 592 15.41 0.17 30.97
C TYR A 592 15.63 0.91 32.29
N ASP A 593 16.87 1.37 32.48
CA ASP A 593 17.36 2.09 33.66
C ASP A 593 17.20 1.33 34.98
N LEU A 594 16.97 0.01 34.93
CA LEU A 594 16.67 -0.81 36.10
C LEU A 594 15.53 -0.21 36.94
N ALA A 595 14.51 0.32 36.25
CA ALA A 595 13.37 0.99 36.87
C ALA A 595 12.54 0.04 37.75
N PHE A 596 12.63 -1.27 37.49
CA PHE A 596 12.17 -2.30 38.43
C PHE A 596 13.34 -2.84 39.23
N ARG A 597 13.14 -3.05 40.53
CA ARG A 597 14.05 -3.78 41.42
C ARG A 597 13.26 -4.82 42.20
N ALA A 598 13.75 -6.06 42.19
CA ALA A 598 13.13 -7.16 42.90
C ALA A 598 13.47 -7.06 44.39
N GLU A 599 12.46 -6.89 45.25
CA GLU A 599 12.65 -6.89 46.71
C GLU A 599 12.72 -8.31 47.30
N ARG A 600 12.24 -9.28 46.53
CA ARG A 600 12.20 -10.71 46.83
C ARG A 600 12.53 -11.51 45.56
N PRO A 601 12.76 -12.83 45.64
CA PRO A 601 12.77 -13.66 44.43
C PRO A 601 11.45 -13.46 43.67
N THR A 602 11.56 -12.98 42.43
CA THR A 602 10.42 -12.56 41.60
C THR A 602 10.48 -13.29 40.26
N VAL A 603 9.33 -13.70 39.75
CA VAL A 603 9.19 -14.26 38.40
C VAL A 603 8.62 -13.19 37.48
N LEU A 604 9.36 -12.80 36.44
CA LEU A 604 8.90 -11.85 35.44
C LEU A 604 8.56 -12.54 34.13
N ALA A 605 7.41 -12.19 33.55
CA ALA A 605 7.04 -12.55 32.20
C ALA A 605 7.28 -11.37 31.25
N ALA A 606 8.01 -11.62 30.16
CA ALA A 606 8.12 -10.70 29.05
C ALA A 606 6.91 -10.85 28.13
N VAL A 607 6.29 -9.73 27.76
CA VAL A 607 5.09 -9.69 26.93
C VAL A 607 5.35 -8.78 25.73
N PRO A 608 5.22 -9.27 24.49
CA PRO A 608 5.57 -8.54 23.27
C PRO A 608 4.44 -7.58 22.84
N ILE A 609 4.07 -6.68 23.73
CA ILE A 609 3.16 -5.54 23.49
C ILE A 609 3.74 -4.28 24.14
N GLY A 610 3.67 -3.15 23.44
CA GLY A 610 4.20 -1.89 23.96
C GLY A 610 3.42 -0.66 23.48
N TYR A 611 4.02 0.52 23.64
CA TYR A 611 3.34 1.78 23.33
C TYR A 611 3.10 2.00 21.83
N ALA A 612 3.82 1.33 20.94
CA ALA A 612 3.52 1.35 19.51
C ALA A 612 2.29 0.50 19.14
N ASP A 613 1.83 -0.37 20.05
CA ASP A 613 0.62 -1.16 19.90
C ASP A 613 -0.61 -0.52 20.59
N GLY A 614 -0.41 0.46 21.48
CA GLY A 614 -1.48 1.22 22.13
C GLY A 614 -1.49 1.17 23.65
N ILE A 615 -0.54 0.48 24.30
CA ILE A 615 -0.37 0.54 25.76
C ILE A 615 0.34 1.84 26.13
N PHE A 616 -0.33 2.75 26.84
CA PHE A 616 0.27 4.04 27.20
C PHE A 616 1.48 3.89 28.12
N ARG A 617 2.56 4.62 27.82
CA ARG A 617 3.81 4.56 28.61
C ARG A 617 3.64 5.04 30.06
N CYS A 618 2.61 5.85 30.35
CA CYS A 618 2.26 6.32 31.69
C CYS A 618 1.63 5.24 32.57
N LEU A 619 1.23 4.09 32.01
CA LEU A 619 0.68 2.95 32.77
C LEU A 619 1.75 2.14 33.52
N GLN A 620 2.89 2.76 33.86
CA GLN A 620 3.87 2.17 34.77
C GLN A 620 3.24 2.01 36.16
N GLY A 621 3.43 0.87 36.81
CA GLY A 621 2.65 0.49 38.00
C GLY A 621 1.22 0.02 37.69
N GLY A 622 0.89 -0.15 36.41
CA GLY A 622 -0.28 -0.88 35.90
C GLY A 622 -0.36 -2.32 36.37
N TYR A 623 -1.42 -3.02 36.00
CA TYR A 623 -1.45 -4.48 36.06
C TYR A 623 -2.16 -5.03 34.82
N ALA A 624 -1.83 -6.27 34.45
CA ALA A 624 -2.57 -7.08 33.49
C ALA A 624 -3.22 -8.25 34.23
N LEU A 625 -4.09 -9.01 33.55
CA LEU A 625 -4.60 -10.28 34.06
C LEU A 625 -3.92 -11.45 33.37
N ILE A 626 -3.56 -12.47 34.15
CA ILE A 626 -3.06 -13.75 33.66
C ILE A 626 -3.49 -14.86 34.61
N ASN A 627 -4.01 -15.96 34.08
CA ASN A 627 -4.53 -17.09 34.85
C ASN A 627 -5.53 -16.66 35.94
N GLY A 628 -6.34 -15.62 35.69
CA GLY A 628 -7.30 -15.09 36.65
C GLY A 628 -6.70 -14.31 37.84
N HIS A 629 -5.42 -13.93 37.76
CA HIS A 629 -4.71 -13.15 38.78
C HIS A 629 -4.25 -11.79 38.22
N ARG A 630 -4.03 -10.81 39.10
CA ARG A 630 -3.44 -9.52 38.73
C ARG A 630 -1.92 -9.64 38.69
N ALA A 631 -1.32 -9.34 37.54
CA ALA A 631 0.12 -9.29 37.33
C ALA A 631 0.58 -7.83 37.15
N PRO A 632 1.24 -7.22 38.15
CA PRO A 632 1.73 -5.84 38.06
C PRO A 632 2.72 -5.63 36.91
N VAL A 633 2.67 -4.48 36.24
CA VAL A 633 3.67 -4.09 35.23
C VAL A 633 4.98 -3.74 35.93
N ALA A 634 6.04 -4.48 35.61
CA ALA A 634 7.37 -4.32 36.18
C ALA A 634 8.24 -3.38 35.33
N GLY A 635 8.58 -2.21 35.87
CA GLY A 635 9.48 -1.26 35.23
C GLY A 635 8.83 -0.49 34.08
N ARG A 636 9.63 -0.09 33.09
CA ARG A 636 9.17 0.79 32.00
C ARG A 636 8.57 0.01 30.82
N ILE A 637 7.45 0.53 30.32
CA ILE A 637 6.83 0.06 29.06
C ILE A 637 7.68 0.52 27.87
N CYS A 638 8.09 -0.42 27.02
CA CYS A 638 8.91 -0.17 25.83
C CYS A 638 8.04 -0.05 24.56
N MET A 639 8.69 0.17 23.41
CA MET A 639 7.99 0.32 22.12
C MET A 639 7.16 -0.90 21.77
N ASP A 640 7.74 -2.09 21.95
CA ASP A 640 7.23 -3.36 21.43
C ASP A 640 7.02 -4.43 22.50
N GLN A 641 7.42 -4.16 23.75
CA GLN A 641 7.35 -5.13 24.85
C GLN A 641 7.25 -4.45 26.22
N LEU A 642 6.81 -5.21 27.20
CA LEU A 642 6.79 -4.84 28.61
C LEU A 642 7.03 -6.08 29.49
N LEU A 643 7.31 -5.87 30.77
CA LEU A 643 7.46 -6.94 31.76
C LEU A 643 6.26 -6.90 32.72
N VAL A 644 5.78 -8.06 33.14
CA VAL A 644 4.80 -8.21 34.21
C VAL A 644 5.33 -9.16 35.28
N ASP A 645 5.08 -8.83 36.54
CA ASP A 645 5.38 -9.70 37.68
C ASP A 645 4.31 -10.77 37.82
N VAL A 646 4.71 -12.02 37.64
CA VAL A 646 3.84 -13.21 37.66
C VAL A 646 4.12 -14.12 38.83
N THR A 647 4.85 -13.63 39.85
CA THR A 647 5.28 -14.44 41.01
C THR A 647 4.09 -15.08 41.75
N GLU A 648 2.94 -14.42 41.76
CA GLU A 648 1.71 -14.89 42.43
C GLU A 648 0.62 -15.38 41.47
N CYS A 649 0.96 -15.61 40.19
CA CYS A 649 0.00 -15.99 39.15
C CYS A 649 -0.01 -17.49 38.83
N GLY A 650 0.57 -18.31 39.69
CA GLY A 650 0.74 -19.75 39.47
C GLY A 650 1.80 -20.06 38.39
N SER A 651 1.65 -21.21 37.72
CA SER A 651 2.56 -21.59 36.63
C SER A 651 2.23 -20.80 35.37
N VAL A 652 3.14 -19.91 34.98
CA VAL A 652 3.06 -19.12 33.75
C VAL A 652 4.12 -19.60 32.78
N CYS A 653 3.74 -19.84 31.54
CA CYS A 653 4.60 -20.34 30.47
C CYS A 653 4.54 -19.46 29.21
N PRO A 654 5.58 -19.48 28.36
CA PRO A 654 5.50 -18.89 27.02
C PRO A 654 4.26 -19.40 26.26
N GLY A 655 3.50 -18.47 25.69
CA GLY A 655 2.23 -18.75 25.02
C GLY A 655 0.98 -18.51 25.86
N ASP A 656 1.09 -18.33 27.18
CA ASP A 656 -0.07 -17.99 28.02
C ASP A 656 -0.65 -16.62 27.66
N THR A 657 -1.96 -16.45 27.88
CA THR A 657 -2.65 -15.21 27.53
C THR A 657 -2.52 -14.19 28.65
N VAL A 658 -2.11 -12.99 28.28
CA VAL A 658 -2.11 -11.80 29.14
C VAL A 658 -3.20 -10.86 28.65
N THR A 659 -4.12 -10.48 29.54
CA THR A 659 -5.26 -9.60 29.22
C THR A 659 -5.02 -8.20 29.79
N PHE A 660 -5.00 -7.19 28.91
CA PHE A 660 -4.84 -5.78 29.27
C PHE A 660 -6.17 -5.01 29.28
N ILE A 661 -7.15 -5.49 28.52
CA ILE A 661 -8.55 -5.03 28.53
C ILE A 661 -9.41 -6.27 28.33
N GLY A 662 -10.45 -6.42 29.15
CA GLY A 662 -11.37 -7.54 29.12
C GLY A 662 -11.28 -8.44 30.36
N ARG A 663 -11.90 -9.62 30.25
CA ARG A 663 -12.04 -10.57 31.35
C ARG A 663 -11.01 -11.70 31.29
N ASP A 664 -10.56 -12.12 32.47
CA ASP A 664 -9.80 -13.34 32.70
C ASP A 664 -10.16 -13.92 34.08
N GLY A 665 -10.67 -15.16 34.10
CA GLY A 665 -11.29 -15.75 35.29
C GLY A 665 -12.45 -14.90 35.83
N GLY A 666 -12.44 -14.65 37.14
CA GLY A 666 -13.42 -13.78 37.82
C GLY A 666 -13.06 -12.28 37.80
N LEU A 667 -11.96 -11.89 37.14
CA LEU A 667 -11.46 -10.51 37.12
C LEU A 667 -11.71 -9.86 35.75
N GLU A 668 -11.81 -8.53 35.76
CA GLU A 668 -12.02 -7.70 34.56
C GLU A 668 -11.18 -6.43 34.65
N ILE A 669 -10.52 -6.06 33.56
CA ILE A 669 -9.94 -4.72 33.37
C ILE A 669 -10.77 -4.01 32.31
N THR A 670 -11.45 -2.95 32.70
CA THR A 670 -12.27 -2.14 31.78
C THR A 670 -11.43 -1.13 31.01
N ALA A 671 -11.91 -0.69 29.85
CA ALA A 671 -11.22 0.33 29.08
C ALA A 671 -11.23 1.68 29.83
N GLU A 672 -12.33 1.97 30.51
CA GLU A 672 -12.53 3.16 31.33
C GLU A 672 -11.50 3.24 32.46
N GLU A 673 -11.31 2.15 33.21
CA GLU A 673 -10.29 2.05 34.28
C GLU A 673 -8.88 2.36 33.72
N LEU A 674 -8.55 1.80 32.56
CA LEU A 674 -7.24 2.03 31.94
C LEU A 674 -7.03 3.51 31.56
N THR A 675 -8.08 4.16 31.06
CA THR A 675 -8.01 5.56 30.64
C THR A 675 -7.99 6.55 31.80
N GLU A 676 -8.70 6.27 32.90
CA GLU A 676 -8.64 7.05 34.14
C GLU A 676 -7.19 7.11 34.67
N ARG A 677 -6.53 5.95 34.72
CA ARG A 677 -5.13 5.85 35.16
C ARG A 677 -4.14 6.56 34.22
N SER A 678 -4.52 6.74 32.96
CA SER A 678 -3.68 7.33 31.92
C SER A 678 -3.94 8.83 31.72
N GLY A 679 -4.95 9.40 32.39
CA GLY A 679 -5.36 10.80 32.19
C GLY A 679 -5.94 11.07 30.80
N THR A 680 -6.66 10.10 30.22
CA THR A 680 -7.31 10.22 28.90
C THR A 680 -8.72 9.61 28.92
N ILE A 681 -9.33 9.44 27.74
CA ILE A 681 -10.67 8.89 27.51
C ILE A 681 -10.62 7.66 26.62
N THR A 682 -11.62 6.78 26.74
CA THR A 682 -11.72 5.53 25.98
C THR A 682 -11.66 5.74 24.46
N ASN A 683 -12.20 6.86 23.97
CA ASN A 683 -12.15 7.23 22.55
C ASN A 683 -10.71 7.35 22.04
N GLU A 684 -9.81 7.93 22.83
CA GLU A 684 -8.40 8.03 22.48
C GLU A 684 -7.73 6.65 22.52
N LEU A 685 -7.92 5.90 23.61
CA LEU A 685 -7.37 4.54 23.76
C LEU A 685 -7.70 3.66 22.55
N PHE A 686 -8.98 3.56 22.19
CA PHE A 686 -9.45 2.72 21.11
C PHE A 686 -8.95 3.19 19.74
N SER A 687 -9.03 4.51 19.47
CA SER A 687 -8.57 5.05 18.19
C SER A 687 -7.06 5.00 17.99
N ARG A 688 -6.28 4.85 19.06
CA ARG A 688 -4.80 4.76 19.03
C ARG A 688 -4.25 3.33 19.06
N LEU A 689 -5.10 2.30 19.11
CA LEU A 689 -4.66 0.91 18.99
C LEU A 689 -3.91 0.70 17.66
N GLY A 690 -2.65 0.30 17.78
CA GLY A 690 -1.70 0.29 16.66
C GLY A 690 -2.13 -0.62 15.50
N PRO A 691 -1.81 -0.28 14.24
CA PRO A 691 -2.22 -1.06 13.07
C PRO A 691 -1.55 -2.44 13.00
N ARG A 692 -0.51 -2.71 13.81
CA ARG A 692 0.15 -4.02 13.92
C ARG A 692 -0.66 -5.05 14.69
N LEU A 693 -1.62 -4.62 15.50
CA LEU A 693 -2.51 -5.52 16.20
C LEU A 693 -3.54 -6.08 15.20
N PRO A 694 -3.58 -7.39 14.94
CA PRO A 694 -4.68 -7.99 14.20
C PRO A 694 -5.98 -7.81 15.01
N ARG A 695 -7.06 -7.50 14.30
CA ARG A 695 -8.42 -7.48 14.86
C ARG A 695 -9.07 -8.81 14.53
N VAL A 696 -9.44 -9.56 15.56
CA VAL A 696 -10.09 -10.86 15.44
C VAL A 696 -11.53 -10.70 15.90
N TRP A 697 -12.46 -10.76 14.96
CA TRP A 697 -13.89 -10.74 15.25
C TRP A 697 -14.35 -12.16 15.57
N ARG A 698 -15.04 -12.35 16.69
CA ARG A 698 -15.58 -13.63 17.16
C ARG A 698 -17.10 -13.61 17.21
#